data_AF-A0A8B7DVK0-F1
#
_entry.id   AF-A0A8B7DVK0-F1
#
_cell.length_a   1.000
_cell.length_b   1.000
_cell.length_c   1.000
_cell.angle_alpha   90.00
_cell.angle_beta   90.00
_cell.angle_gamma   90.00
#
_symmetry.space_group_name_H-M   'P 1'
#
loop_
_entity.id
_entity.type
_entity.pdbx_description
1 polymer ?
#
loop_
_entity_poly.entity_id
_entity_poly.type
_entity_poly.pdbx_seq_one_letter_code
_entity_poly.pdbx_strand_id
1 'polypeptide(L)'
;MTIDFLITLRNKEEVLFGLMEVLKVDFLDNFKSRYRLRLKELYWLTKTNEIVNYTHHLCKELLPSTVKSEVLKDVVRLNYSALTFKEIFVDSTPNEISDFLVVGEFDSRIVSIDEQGFVNKLCKYFKIYLRWFEYAFQITDCKVMSSILFQNEIQLVAKKFETNMVKIEYTQLFDEIILPTIKNLKTLFERIVSCKISPSDVVLKFSGYNQLDIKKEFFLLKKLLTLSFEEADIETCFEKINCVFLVKKYSNIASEIHHVRKSLNLRGDFTCVENMMKPLNEIESLQDIDKDLIYLAGSIERFSDNIFEIFRAISSCLQLFFWLKDNLKDPKEVKVFVEIMSIAAGETDDEVDRVKCFESCCLAFSHLIFDLNESSGFKDLLQACEQTEKIMLSDNDILKKLTCTNHSLEWFKNAKKSQGSVATKSVMEAQIANRKGCFVIGNEKGIYLEFLDFNLADVIKFQIKNDDSTVKVYSLEEINDLQSRLMLVGTNISEESIQKMQKEKNYFVTVVEVVTRLGYAFMSLCKAGDVKYIHWKKVFHCDIELQREISINDLKLESEKLEKRFTELKEKLTKFRILYPIINFFSVKQCLFMQKQLFMLTEDLKHVDRLSSQFYTILNFFANDITLSIIIQAFKLSRSLTFEDESQQSKTSNIQSNFDNYTPNKILEIVNTLQNDFNISENVAWASIINVFPYREGNAVLWCAKQNSECKEINELEQEAKIKFQSLKSSK
;
A
#
# COMPACT_ATOMS: atom_id res chain seq x y z
N MET A 1 -65.81 -24.84 59.70
CA MET A 1 -64.34 -24.69 59.63
C MET A 1 -64.06 -23.26 59.21
N THR A 2 -63.22 -22.56 59.97
CA THR A 2 -62.65 -21.29 59.50
C THR A 2 -61.64 -21.58 58.39
N ILE A 3 -61.37 -20.59 57.55
CA ILE A 3 -60.37 -20.71 56.48
C ILE A 3 -58.97 -20.96 57.08
N ASP A 4 -58.63 -20.26 58.14
CA ASP A 4 -57.35 -20.40 58.86
C ASP A 4 -57.12 -21.82 59.42
N PHE A 5 -58.19 -22.43 59.95
CA PHE A 5 -58.15 -23.81 60.41
C PHE A 5 -57.89 -24.79 59.26
N LEU A 6 -58.49 -24.58 58.07
CA LEU A 6 -58.26 -25.43 56.90
C LEU A 6 -56.83 -25.26 56.33
N ILE A 7 -56.29 -24.04 56.32
CA ILE A 7 -54.90 -23.78 55.91
C ILE A 7 -53.92 -24.52 56.85
N THR A 8 -54.16 -24.46 58.17
CA THR A 8 -53.36 -25.18 59.16
C THR A 8 -53.47 -26.69 58.98
N LEU A 9 -54.67 -27.18 58.65
CA LEU A 9 -54.94 -28.59 58.38
C LEU A 9 -54.26 -29.11 57.10
N ARG A 10 -54.19 -28.31 56.04
CA ARG A 10 -53.51 -28.67 54.78
C ARG A 10 -52.07 -29.10 55.02
N ASN A 11 -51.37 -28.44 55.95
CA ASN A 11 -49.98 -28.75 56.28
C ASN A 11 -49.82 -30.01 57.17
N LYS A 12 -50.94 -30.60 57.62
CA LYS A 12 -50.98 -31.78 58.52
C LYS A 12 -51.94 -32.85 58.02
N GLU A 13 -52.25 -32.86 56.71
CA GLU A 13 -53.25 -33.73 56.08
C GLU A 13 -52.97 -35.22 56.34
N GLU A 14 -51.73 -35.66 56.09
CA GLU A 14 -51.30 -37.05 56.30
C GLU A 14 -51.46 -37.50 57.76
N VAL A 15 -51.12 -36.62 58.69
CA VAL A 15 -51.25 -36.89 60.13
C VAL A 15 -52.71 -36.98 60.55
N LEU A 16 -53.59 -36.11 60.03
CA LEU A 16 -55.01 -36.16 60.33
C LEU A 16 -55.65 -37.44 59.80
N PHE A 17 -55.41 -37.78 58.54
CA PHE A 17 -56.00 -38.99 57.95
C PHE A 17 -55.47 -40.26 58.59
N GLY A 18 -54.17 -40.33 58.89
CA GLY A 18 -53.59 -41.44 59.65
C GLY A 18 -54.21 -41.61 61.04
N LEU A 19 -54.45 -40.50 61.76
CA LEU A 19 -55.15 -40.53 63.05
C LEU A 19 -56.60 -41.02 62.93
N MET A 20 -57.35 -40.53 61.93
CA MET A 20 -58.75 -40.93 61.72
C MET A 20 -58.88 -42.40 61.28
N GLU A 21 -57.90 -42.93 60.55
CA GLU A 21 -57.81 -44.35 60.19
C GLU A 21 -57.53 -45.22 61.42
N VAL A 22 -56.59 -44.82 62.28
CA VAL A 22 -56.30 -45.52 63.55
C VAL A 22 -57.52 -45.52 64.49
N LEU A 23 -58.28 -44.42 64.52
CA LEU A 23 -59.49 -44.27 65.34
C LEU A 23 -60.74 -44.94 64.75
N LYS A 24 -60.66 -45.58 63.56
CA LYS A 24 -61.78 -46.25 62.86
C LYS A 24 -63.03 -45.38 62.73
N VAL A 25 -62.86 -44.15 62.23
CA VAL A 25 -63.97 -43.21 62.07
C VAL A 25 -64.89 -43.61 60.91
N ASP A 26 -66.15 -43.95 61.19
CA ASP A 26 -67.15 -44.47 60.22
C ASP A 26 -67.46 -43.54 59.02
N PHE A 27 -67.12 -42.25 59.11
CA PHE A 27 -67.37 -41.26 58.06
C PHE A 27 -66.11 -40.77 57.34
N LEU A 28 -64.99 -41.48 57.46
CA LEU A 28 -63.69 -41.09 56.89
C LEU A 28 -63.75 -40.75 55.39
N ASP A 29 -64.42 -41.57 54.57
CA ASP A 29 -64.49 -41.33 53.12
C ASP A 29 -65.32 -40.10 52.76
N ASN A 30 -66.43 -39.86 53.48
CA ASN A 30 -67.24 -38.65 53.34
C ASN A 30 -66.45 -37.41 53.79
N PHE A 31 -65.66 -37.53 54.87
CA PHE A 31 -64.76 -36.47 55.32
C PHE A 31 -63.68 -36.18 54.28
N LYS A 32 -62.99 -37.19 53.75
CA LYS A 32 -61.99 -37.04 52.66
C LYS A 32 -62.60 -36.35 51.44
N SER A 33 -63.80 -36.73 51.03
CA SER A 33 -64.51 -36.09 49.90
C SER A 33 -64.84 -34.61 50.16
N ARG A 34 -65.42 -34.29 51.32
CA ARG A 34 -65.71 -32.90 51.71
C ARG A 34 -64.44 -32.07 51.89
N TYR A 35 -63.39 -32.66 52.46
CA TYR A 35 -62.10 -32.02 52.64
C TYR A 35 -61.46 -31.64 51.30
N ARG A 36 -61.45 -32.55 50.31
CA ARG A 36 -61.00 -32.26 48.94
C ARG A 36 -61.79 -31.12 48.29
N LEU A 37 -63.12 -31.09 48.48
CA LEU A 37 -63.95 -29.98 47.98
C LEU A 37 -63.59 -28.65 48.65
N ARG A 38 -63.39 -28.63 49.98
CA ARG A 38 -62.95 -27.42 50.70
C ARG A 38 -61.54 -26.97 50.29
N LEU A 39 -60.64 -27.89 49.94
CA LEU A 39 -59.33 -27.54 49.37
C LEU A 39 -59.44 -26.86 48.01
N LYS A 40 -60.35 -27.32 47.13
CA LYS A 40 -60.64 -26.64 45.85
C LYS A 40 -61.22 -25.24 46.07
N GLU A 41 -62.17 -25.09 46.98
CA GLU A 41 -62.72 -23.78 47.35
C GLU A 41 -61.63 -22.85 47.93
N LEU A 42 -60.74 -23.39 48.77
CA LEU A 42 -59.60 -22.65 49.33
C LEU A 42 -58.64 -22.19 48.21
N TYR A 43 -58.35 -23.05 47.24
CA TYR A 43 -57.52 -22.70 46.09
C TYR A 43 -58.12 -21.51 45.32
N TRP A 44 -59.40 -21.57 44.95
CA TRP A 44 -60.06 -20.48 44.24
C TRP A 44 -60.18 -19.22 45.08
N LEU A 45 -60.37 -19.34 46.39
CA LEU A 45 -60.34 -18.20 47.32
C LEU A 45 -58.97 -17.52 47.30
N THR A 46 -57.87 -18.29 47.38
CA THR A 46 -56.50 -17.73 47.32
C THR A 46 -56.23 -17.03 45.98
N LYS A 47 -56.67 -17.63 44.85
CA LYS A 47 -56.55 -17.03 43.52
C LYS A 47 -57.39 -15.77 43.35
N THR A 48 -58.60 -15.75 43.91
CA THR A 48 -59.43 -14.55 43.93
C THR A 48 -58.75 -13.44 44.72
N ASN A 49 -58.17 -13.74 45.87
CA ASN A 49 -57.43 -12.75 46.64
C ASN A 49 -56.22 -12.18 45.89
N GLU A 50 -55.45 -13.02 45.20
CA GLU A 50 -54.34 -12.57 44.33
C GLU A 50 -54.86 -11.58 43.27
N ILE A 51 -55.98 -11.89 42.62
CA ILE A 51 -56.61 -11.02 41.61
C ILE A 51 -57.14 -9.73 42.24
N VAL A 52 -57.79 -9.77 43.41
CA VAL A 52 -58.25 -8.56 44.13
C VAL A 52 -57.06 -7.64 44.40
N ASN A 53 -55.96 -8.20 44.94
CA ASN A 53 -54.74 -7.45 45.23
C ASN A 53 -54.10 -6.87 43.97
N TYR A 54 -54.02 -7.66 42.90
CA TYR A 54 -53.54 -7.22 41.60
C TYR A 54 -54.39 -6.08 41.03
N THR A 55 -55.71 -6.20 41.10
CA THR A 55 -56.67 -5.17 40.65
C THR A 55 -56.52 -3.88 41.45
N HIS A 56 -56.40 -4.01 42.78
CA HIS A 56 -56.17 -2.86 43.65
C HIS A 56 -54.86 -2.16 43.29
N HIS A 57 -53.79 -2.92 43.08
CA HIS A 57 -52.50 -2.39 42.67
C HIS A 57 -52.56 -1.71 41.29
N LEU A 58 -53.22 -2.33 40.30
CA LEU A 58 -53.42 -1.76 38.96
C LEU A 58 -54.18 -0.42 39.02
N CYS A 59 -55.28 -0.37 39.76
CA CYS A 59 -56.06 0.86 39.93
C CYS A 59 -55.25 1.94 40.65
N LYS A 60 -54.46 1.57 41.67
CA LYS A 60 -53.68 2.52 42.47
C LYS A 60 -52.51 3.11 41.68
N GLU A 61 -51.76 2.29 40.94
CA GLU A 61 -50.55 2.72 40.24
C GLU A 61 -50.84 3.37 38.88
N LEU A 62 -51.80 2.83 38.12
CA LEU A 62 -52.03 3.27 36.73
C LEU A 62 -53.30 4.10 36.53
N LEU A 63 -54.30 3.97 37.41
CA LEU A 63 -55.61 4.62 37.27
C LEU A 63 -56.10 5.36 38.54
N PRO A 64 -55.23 6.06 39.30
CA PRO A 64 -55.58 6.61 40.62
C PRO A 64 -56.68 7.69 40.56
N SER A 65 -56.73 8.43 39.46
CA SER A 65 -57.68 9.52 39.20
C SER A 65 -58.96 9.07 38.49
N THR A 66 -58.92 7.93 37.79
CA THR A 66 -59.98 7.47 36.89
C THR A 66 -60.96 6.49 37.54
N VAL A 67 -60.48 5.62 38.43
CA VAL A 67 -61.27 4.50 39.00
C VAL A 67 -61.47 4.69 40.50
N LYS A 68 -62.72 4.56 40.97
CA LYS A 68 -63.02 4.56 42.41
C LYS A 68 -62.59 3.23 43.04
N SER A 69 -61.39 3.20 43.64
CA SER A 69 -60.80 1.98 44.22
C SER A 69 -61.02 1.84 45.75
N GLU A 70 -61.83 2.70 46.37
CA GLU A 70 -62.06 2.72 47.83
C GLU A 70 -62.70 1.42 48.32
N VAL A 71 -63.69 0.92 47.58
CA VAL A 71 -64.36 -0.37 47.86
C VAL A 71 -63.38 -1.54 47.84
N LEU A 72 -62.37 -1.51 46.97
CA LEU A 72 -61.33 -2.55 46.92
C LEU A 72 -60.38 -2.51 48.12
N LYS A 73 -60.14 -1.33 48.72
CA LYS A 73 -59.28 -1.21 49.92
C LYS A 73 -59.89 -1.93 51.12
N ASP A 74 -61.21 -1.85 51.27
CA ASP A 74 -61.92 -2.49 52.38
C ASP A 74 -61.97 -4.01 52.20
N VAL A 75 -62.10 -4.47 50.96
CA VAL A 75 -62.10 -5.89 50.59
C VAL A 75 -60.71 -6.53 50.76
N VAL A 76 -59.62 -5.83 50.40
CA VAL A 76 -58.23 -6.31 50.61
C VAL A 76 -57.88 -6.43 52.11
N ARG A 77 -58.52 -5.64 52.98
CA ARG A 77 -58.28 -5.62 54.43
C ARG A 77 -59.01 -6.72 55.21
N LEU A 78 -59.85 -7.53 54.56
CA LEU A 78 -60.58 -8.61 55.23
C LEU A 78 -59.60 -9.65 55.80
N ASN A 79 -59.57 -9.75 57.13
CA ASN A 79 -58.69 -10.67 57.84
C ASN A 79 -59.26 -12.09 57.79
N TYR A 80 -58.57 -13.01 57.09
CA TYR A 80 -59.01 -14.40 56.86
C TYR A 80 -59.19 -15.25 58.12
N SER A 81 -58.73 -14.75 59.28
CA SER A 81 -58.81 -15.44 60.57
C SER A 81 -60.24 -15.62 61.09
N ALA A 82 -61.18 -14.75 60.70
CA ALA A 82 -62.58 -14.79 61.18
C ALA A 82 -63.58 -15.38 60.16
N LEU A 83 -63.18 -15.56 58.91
CA LEU A 83 -64.09 -15.97 57.82
C LEU A 83 -64.34 -17.49 57.81
N THR A 84 -65.59 -17.86 57.62
CA THR A 84 -66.03 -19.25 57.46
C THR A 84 -66.42 -19.55 56.01
N PHE A 85 -66.23 -20.80 55.58
CA PHE A 85 -66.70 -21.25 54.26
C PHE A 85 -68.22 -21.10 54.06
N LYS A 86 -68.99 -21.03 55.15
CA LYS A 86 -70.44 -20.85 55.09
C LYS A 86 -70.81 -19.43 54.64
N GLU A 87 -70.16 -18.41 55.21
CA GLU A 87 -70.39 -17.01 54.86
C GLU A 87 -70.09 -16.72 53.38
N ILE A 88 -69.05 -17.36 52.83
CA ILE A 88 -68.61 -17.11 51.45
C ILE A 88 -69.40 -17.94 50.43
N PHE A 89 -69.63 -19.24 50.71
CA PHE A 89 -70.16 -20.18 49.71
C PHE A 89 -71.61 -20.63 49.93
N VAL A 90 -72.24 -20.30 51.06
CA VAL A 90 -73.61 -20.72 51.41
C VAL A 90 -74.56 -19.52 51.59
N ASP A 91 -74.14 -18.47 52.30
CA ASP A 91 -74.99 -17.29 52.58
C ASP A 91 -75.00 -16.26 51.44
N SER A 92 -74.15 -16.43 50.42
CA SER A 92 -74.20 -15.74 49.13
C SER A 92 -75.35 -16.28 48.27
N THR A 93 -76.59 -15.92 48.63
CA THR A 93 -77.80 -16.41 47.95
C THR A 93 -77.89 -15.98 46.47
N PRO A 94 -78.38 -16.85 45.57
CA PRO A 94 -78.46 -16.62 44.14
C PRO A 94 -79.79 -15.95 43.73
N ASN A 95 -80.16 -14.81 44.33
CA ASN A 95 -81.46 -14.17 44.01
C ASN A 95 -81.40 -12.97 43.06
N GLU A 96 -80.25 -12.67 42.48
CA GLU A 96 -80.18 -11.92 41.24
C GLU A 96 -79.33 -12.73 40.26
N ILE A 97 -80.02 -13.31 39.29
CA ILE A 97 -79.44 -13.67 38.01
C ILE A 97 -78.98 -12.33 37.44
N SER A 98 -77.70 -12.00 37.63
CA SER A 98 -77.09 -10.95 36.85
C SER A 98 -77.13 -11.43 35.40
N ASP A 99 -77.87 -10.73 34.56
CA ASP A 99 -78.12 -10.96 33.13
C ASP A 99 -76.84 -10.97 32.27
N PHE A 100 -75.85 -11.77 32.61
CA PHE A 100 -74.59 -11.87 31.89
C PHE A 100 -74.38 -13.32 31.45
N LEU A 101 -75.33 -13.80 30.65
CA LEU A 101 -75.15 -14.97 29.80
C LEU A 101 -74.04 -14.70 28.78
N VAL A 102 -73.18 -15.71 28.66
CA VAL A 102 -72.11 -15.94 27.69
C VAL A 102 -72.48 -15.49 26.28
N VAL A 103 -71.61 -14.72 25.61
CA VAL A 103 -71.11 -14.90 24.22
C VAL A 103 -69.93 -13.93 24.02
N GLY A 104 -68.78 -14.44 23.58
CA GLY A 104 -67.65 -13.64 23.11
C GLY A 104 -66.33 -14.39 23.25
N GLU A 105 -65.63 -14.58 22.13
CA GLU A 105 -64.37 -15.31 21.94
C GLU A 105 -63.28 -14.93 22.95
N PHE A 106 -63.28 -15.55 24.11
CA PHE A 106 -62.10 -15.77 24.92
C PHE A 106 -62.22 -17.23 25.40
N ASP A 107 -61.25 -18.07 25.02
CA ASP A 107 -61.16 -19.44 25.52
C ASP A 107 -61.01 -19.42 27.04
N SER A 108 -62.13 -19.47 27.75
CA SER A 108 -62.19 -19.52 29.20
C SER A 108 -61.68 -20.89 29.64
N ARG A 109 -60.39 -20.96 29.99
CA ARG A 109 -59.77 -22.16 30.61
C ARG A 109 -60.17 -22.34 32.08
N ILE A 110 -61.45 -22.19 32.43
CA ILE A 110 -61.96 -22.75 33.68
C ILE A 110 -62.42 -24.18 33.36
N VAL A 111 -61.75 -25.14 33.98
CA VAL A 111 -61.62 -26.51 33.47
C VAL A 111 -62.84 -27.40 33.82
N SER A 112 -63.81 -26.93 34.61
CA SER A 112 -65.05 -27.67 34.91
C SER A 112 -66.24 -26.79 35.36
N ILE A 113 -67.47 -27.28 35.11
CA ILE A 113 -68.74 -26.62 35.50
C ILE A 113 -68.82 -26.36 37.02
N ASP A 114 -68.29 -27.28 37.83
CA ASP A 114 -68.29 -27.17 39.29
C ASP A 114 -67.37 -26.04 39.79
N GLU A 115 -66.25 -25.79 39.11
CA GLU A 115 -65.30 -24.74 39.45
C GLU A 115 -65.82 -23.35 39.11
N GLN A 116 -66.56 -23.22 38.00
CA GLN A 116 -67.28 -21.98 37.64
C GLN A 116 -68.25 -21.56 38.77
N GLY A 117 -68.90 -22.54 39.42
CA GLY A 117 -69.80 -22.30 40.55
C GLY A 117 -69.11 -21.69 41.77
N PHE A 118 -67.87 -22.11 42.07
CA PHE A 118 -67.06 -21.52 43.15
C PHE A 118 -66.61 -20.10 42.81
N VAL A 119 -66.10 -19.90 41.59
CA VAL A 119 -65.62 -18.60 41.10
C VAL A 119 -66.75 -17.56 41.10
N ASN A 120 -67.96 -17.92 40.67
CA ASN A 120 -69.11 -17.02 40.67
C ASN A 120 -69.47 -16.53 42.08
N LYS A 121 -69.47 -17.43 43.07
CA LYS A 121 -69.75 -17.07 44.47
C LYS A 121 -68.67 -16.15 45.04
N LEU A 122 -67.41 -16.44 44.74
CA LEU A 122 -66.28 -15.62 45.14
C LEU A 122 -66.33 -14.23 44.47
N CYS A 123 -66.59 -14.16 43.16
CA CYS A 123 -66.76 -12.90 42.44
C CYS A 123 -67.88 -12.04 43.05
N LYS A 124 -69.03 -12.64 43.39
CA LYS A 124 -70.12 -11.94 44.10
C LYS A 124 -69.69 -11.43 45.48
N TYR A 125 -69.01 -12.27 46.26
CA TYR A 125 -68.56 -11.92 47.61
C TYR A 125 -67.53 -10.78 47.61
N PHE A 126 -66.50 -10.89 46.77
CA PHE A 126 -65.45 -9.87 46.60
C PHE A 126 -65.91 -8.71 45.68
N LYS A 127 -67.15 -8.77 45.17
CA LYS A 127 -67.75 -7.83 44.21
C LYS A 127 -66.92 -7.60 42.94
N ILE A 128 -66.14 -8.59 42.53
CA ILE A 128 -65.34 -8.56 41.30
C ILE A 128 -66.20 -8.99 40.11
N TYR A 129 -66.03 -8.30 38.99
CA TYR A 129 -66.65 -8.68 37.73
C TYR A 129 -66.06 -9.99 37.18
N LEU A 130 -66.91 -10.95 36.82
CA LEU A 130 -66.49 -12.29 36.41
C LEU A 130 -65.55 -12.28 35.18
N ARG A 131 -65.86 -11.48 34.15
CA ARG A 131 -64.99 -11.39 32.96
C ARG A 131 -63.62 -10.81 33.28
N TRP A 132 -63.57 -9.84 34.21
CA TRP A 132 -62.29 -9.34 34.71
C TRP A 132 -61.53 -10.43 35.44
N PHE A 133 -62.19 -11.22 36.29
CA PHE A 133 -61.56 -12.33 37.00
C PHE A 133 -60.95 -13.33 36.03
N GLU A 134 -61.72 -13.79 35.04
CA GLU A 134 -61.26 -14.76 34.03
C GLU A 134 -60.04 -14.24 33.27
N TYR A 135 -60.06 -12.97 32.88
CA TYR A 135 -58.95 -12.34 32.19
C TYR A 135 -57.74 -12.14 33.11
N ALA A 136 -57.94 -11.52 34.28
CA ALA A 136 -56.89 -11.26 35.28
C ALA A 136 -56.17 -12.56 35.69
N PHE A 137 -56.91 -13.66 35.85
CA PHE A 137 -56.36 -14.97 36.16
C PHE A 137 -55.33 -15.45 35.11
N GLN A 138 -55.54 -15.15 33.83
CA GLN A 138 -54.60 -15.52 32.77
C GLN A 138 -53.36 -14.61 32.75
N ILE A 139 -53.52 -13.35 33.16
CA ILE A 139 -52.49 -12.32 32.98
C ILE A 139 -51.66 -12.02 34.23
N THR A 140 -52.09 -12.42 35.43
CA THR A 140 -51.35 -12.20 36.68
C THR A 140 -49.93 -12.79 36.60
N ASP A 141 -49.76 -13.93 35.94
CA ASP A 141 -48.47 -14.60 35.75
C ASP A 141 -47.63 -14.01 34.59
N CYS A 142 -48.17 -13.04 33.86
CA CYS A 142 -47.53 -12.43 32.69
C CYS A 142 -46.75 -11.15 33.03
N LYS A 143 -46.74 -10.72 34.30
CA LYS A 143 -46.09 -9.47 34.75
C LYS A 143 -46.47 -8.24 33.91
N VAL A 144 -47.69 -8.20 33.40
CA VAL A 144 -48.18 -7.17 32.46
C VAL A 144 -48.01 -5.74 32.96
N MET A 145 -48.08 -5.56 34.28
CA MET A 145 -47.84 -4.27 34.92
C MET A 145 -46.42 -3.73 34.69
N SER A 146 -45.46 -4.53 34.22
CA SER A 146 -44.13 -4.06 33.82
C SER A 146 -44.03 -3.69 32.34
N SER A 147 -45.07 -3.97 31.53
CA SER A 147 -45.11 -3.60 30.11
C SER A 147 -45.39 -2.10 29.97
N ILE A 148 -44.42 -1.37 29.43
CA ILE A 148 -44.53 0.07 29.23
C ILE A 148 -45.55 0.39 28.13
N LEU A 149 -45.65 -0.43 27.08
CA LEU A 149 -46.69 -0.26 26.05
C LEU A 149 -48.10 -0.43 26.62
N PHE A 150 -48.29 -1.41 27.51
CA PHE A 150 -49.55 -1.58 28.22
C PHE A 150 -49.87 -0.39 29.13
N GLN A 151 -48.90 0.08 29.91
CA GLN A 151 -49.05 1.25 30.77
C GLN A 151 -49.38 2.53 29.97
N ASN A 152 -48.75 2.74 28.82
CA ASN A 152 -49.01 3.91 27.99
C ASN A 152 -50.41 3.84 27.38
N GLU A 153 -50.82 2.68 26.85
CA GLU A 153 -52.14 2.54 26.23
C GLU A 153 -53.27 2.64 27.26
N ILE A 154 -53.10 2.03 28.45
CA ILE A 154 -54.11 2.12 29.52
C ILE A 154 -54.28 3.56 30.00
N GLN A 155 -53.19 4.32 30.12
CA GLN A 155 -53.24 5.75 30.46
C GLN A 155 -53.88 6.59 29.35
N LEU A 156 -53.65 6.27 28.08
CA LEU A 156 -54.28 6.95 26.95
C LEU A 156 -55.80 6.74 26.93
N VAL A 157 -56.27 5.52 27.20
CA VAL A 157 -57.70 5.21 27.32
C VAL A 157 -58.27 5.92 28.55
N ALA A 158 -57.58 5.87 29.68
CA ALA A 158 -58.00 6.51 30.94
C ALA A 158 -58.14 8.03 30.82
N LYS A 159 -57.22 8.70 30.11
CA LYS A 159 -57.27 10.15 29.87
C LYS A 159 -58.60 10.61 29.28
N LYS A 160 -59.26 9.80 28.45
CA LYS A 160 -60.59 10.13 27.86
C LYS A 160 -61.66 10.35 28.95
N PHE A 161 -61.58 9.61 30.05
CA PHE A 161 -62.50 9.73 31.17
C PHE A 161 -62.10 10.88 32.10
N GLU A 162 -60.80 11.10 32.29
CA GLU A 162 -60.27 12.22 33.08
C GLU A 162 -60.62 13.57 32.46
N THR A 163 -60.48 13.72 31.13
CA THR A 163 -60.87 14.95 30.42
C THR A 163 -62.36 15.25 30.53
N ASN A 164 -63.18 14.20 30.66
CA ASN A 164 -64.62 14.32 30.82
C ASN A 164 -65.05 14.44 32.30
N MET A 165 -64.10 14.46 33.25
CA MET A 165 -64.34 14.47 34.70
C MET A 165 -65.22 13.30 35.20
N VAL A 166 -65.18 12.16 34.51
CA VAL A 166 -65.96 10.97 34.85
C VAL A 166 -65.09 9.98 35.62
N LYS A 167 -65.51 9.65 36.84
CA LYS A 167 -64.94 8.52 37.60
C LYS A 167 -65.80 7.29 37.44
N ILE A 168 -65.21 6.21 36.94
CA ILE A 168 -65.91 4.93 36.78
C ILE A 168 -65.76 4.05 38.02
N GLU A 169 -66.73 3.16 38.24
CA GLU A 169 -66.60 2.12 39.25
C GLU A 169 -65.65 1.01 38.76
N TYR A 170 -64.98 0.33 39.69
CA TYR A 170 -64.07 -0.76 39.34
C TYR A 170 -64.79 -1.96 38.69
N THR A 171 -66.11 -2.08 38.85
CA THR A 171 -66.95 -3.07 38.15
C THR A 171 -66.99 -2.83 36.65
N GLN A 172 -66.87 -1.57 36.22
CA GLN A 172 -66.81 -1.15 34.81
C GLN A 172 -65.38 -1.09 34.26
N LEU A 173 -64.36 -1.26 35.11
CA LEU A 173 -62.94 -1.21 34.75
C LEU A 173 -62.62 -2.07 33.51
N PHE A 174 -63.18 -3.28 33.47
CA PHE A 174 -62.86 -4.21 32.40
C PHE A 174 -63.45 -3.76 31.07
N ASP A 175 -64.75 -3.49 31.01
CA ASP A 175 -65.43 -3.18 29.76
C ASP A 175 -65.07 -1.79 29.23
N GLU A 176 -64.84 -0.81 30.11
CA GLU A 176 -64.58 0.60 29.73
C GLU A 176 -63.09 0.95 29.53
N ILE A 177 -62.17 0.27 30.23
CA ILE A 177 -60.73 0.59 30.16
C ILE A 177 -59.92 -0.57 29.62
N ILE A 178 -59.97 -1.73 30.28
CA ILE A 178 -59.07 -2.85 29.96
C ILE A 178 -59.37 -3.44 28.58
N LEU A 179 -60.63 -3.71 28.25
CA LEU A 179 -61.04 -4.31 26.99
C LEU A 179 -60.70 -3.41 25.79
N PRO A 180 -60.98 -2.09 25.80
CA PRO A 180 -60.48 -1.17 24.78
C PRO A 180 -58.95 -1.13 24.69
N THR A 181 -58.26 -1.13 25.83
CA THR A 181 -56.78 -1.15 25.88
C THR A 181 -56.23 -2.40 25.18
N ILE A 182 -56.79 -3.58 25.46
CA ILE A 182 -56.39 -4.84 24.83
C ILE A 182 -56.65 -4.82 23.34
N LYS A 183 -57.82 -4.34 22.90
CA LYS A 183 -58.16 -4.24 21.47
C LYS A 183 -57.19 -3.31 20.74
N ASN A 184 -56.89 -2.15 21.32
CA ASN A 184 -55.91 -1.22 20.76
C ASN A 184 -54.50 -1.81 20.74
N LEU A 185 -54.06 -2.47 21.80
CA LEU A 185 -52.75 -3.14 21.85
C LEU A 185 -52.67 -4.28 20.85
N LYS A 186 -53.73 -5.08 20.69
CA LYS A 186 -53.80 -6.16 19.71
C LYS A 186 -53.64 -5.63 18.29
N THR A 187 -54.45 -4.63 17.91
CA THR A 187 -54.33 -4.01 16.58
C THR A 187 -52.97 -3.34 16.35
N LEU A 188 -52.40 -2.71 17.39
CA LEU A 188 -51.06 -2.14 17.32
C LEU A 188 -49.99 -3.22 17.15
N PHE A 189 -50.05 -4.29 17.95
CA PHE A 189 -49.08 -5.38 17.91
C PHE A 189 -49.15 -6.14 16.59
N GLU A 190 -50.34 -6.41 16.07
CA GLU A 190 -50.55 -6.97 14.74
C GLU A 190 -49.93 -6.08 13.65
N ARG A 191 -50.11 -4.76 13.73
CA ARG A 191 -49.46 -3.80 12.80
C ARG A 191 -47.93 -3.80 12.93
N ILE A 192 -47.40 -3.94 14.15
CA ILE A 192 -45.96 -4.01 14.40
C ILE A 192 -45.38 -5.29 13.81
N VAL A 193 -45.90 -6.47 14.19
CA VAL A 193 -45.38 -7.78 13.76
C VAL A 193 -45.53 -7.95 12.24
N SER A 194 -46.65 -7.51 11.67
CA SER A 194 -46.82 -7.50 10.20
C SER A 194 -45.98 -6.42 9.48
N CYS A 195 -45.16 -5.66 10.20
CA CYS A 195 -44.32 -4.58 9.69
C CYS A 195 -45.09 -3.42 9.00
N LYS A 196 -46.40 -3.31 9.20
CA LYS A 196 -47.26 -2.25 8.62
C LYS A 196 -47.22 -0.92 9.37
N ILE A 197 -46.46 -0.84 10.45
CA ILE A 197 -46.23 0.40 11.18
C ILE A 197 -45.24 1.29 10.41
N SER A 198 -45.40 2.61 10.49
CA SER A 198 -44.45 3.55 9.89
C SER A 198 -43.19 3.70 10.76
N PRO A 199 -42.00 3.95 10.19
CA PRO A 199 -40.79 4.23 10.97
C PRO A 199 -40.93 5.42 11.92
N SER A 200 -41.70 6.45 11.55
CA SER A 200 -41.93 7.61 12.40
C SER A 200 -42.75 7.26 13.65
N ASP A 201 -43.78 6.41 13.50
CA ASP A 201 -44.54 5.88 14.63
C ASP A 201 -43.66 5.03 15.55
N VAL A 202 -42.73 4.25 14.98
CA VAL A 202 -41.75 3.47 15.75
C VAL A 202 -40.88 4.39 16.59
N VAL A 203 -40.29 5.43 15.99
CA VAL A 203 -39.45 6.39 16.72
C VAL A 203 -40.24 7.09 17.82
N LEU A 204 -41.50 7.49 17.58
CA LEU A 204 -42.34 8.13 18.60
C LEU A 204 -42.65 7.18 19.77
N LYS A 205 -43.12 5.95 19.47
CA LYS A 205 -43.57 4.99 20.49
C LYS A 205 -42.42 4.38 21.30
N PHE A 206 -41.24 4.26 20.70
CA PHE A 206 -40.10 3.59 21.31
C PHE A 206 -38.94 4.55 21.66
N SER A 207 -39.15 5.86 21.62
CA SER A 207 -38.13 6.92 21.86
C SER A 207 -37.38 6.87 23.21
N GLY A 208 -37.73 5.98 24.13
CA GLY A 208 -37.07 5.79 25.44
C GLY A 208 -36.75 4.34 25.80
N TYR A 209 -36.85 3.40 24.86
CA TYR A 209 -36.54 2.00 25.10
C TYR A 209 -35.11 1.68 24.70
N ASN A 210 -34.42 0.84 25.47
CA ASN A 210 -33.23 0.15 24.95
C ASN A 210 -33.67 -0.96 23.99
N GLN A 211 -32.85 -1.27 22.99
CA GLN A 211 -33.13 -2.36 22.02
C GLN A 211 -33.48 -3.69 22.70
N LEU A 212 -32.74 -4.07 23.74
CA LEU A 212 -33.00 -5.30 24.51
C LEU A 212 -34.33 -5.30 25.25
N ASP A 213 -34.86 -4.12 25.58
CA ASP A 213 -36.12 -3.97 26.31
C ASP A 213 -37.31 -4.04 25.34
N ILE A 214 -37.18 -3.57 24.10
CA ILE A 214 -38.21 -3.71 23.05
C ILE A 214 -38.49 -5.18 22.76
N LYS A 215 -37.44 -6.01 22.65
CA LYS A 215 -37.59 -7.44 22.38
C LYS A 215 -38.33 -8.15 23.52
N LYS A 216 -37.94 -7.88 24.78
CA LYS A 216 -38.65 -8.41 25.96
C LYS A 216 -40.10 -7.97 25.98
N GLU A 217 -40.37 -6.70 25.66
CA GLU A 217 -41.71 -6.14 25.59
C GLU A 217 -42.60 -6.89 24.59
N PHE A 218 -42.07 -7.25 23.41
CA PHE A 218 -42.81 -7.99 22.40
C PHE A 218 -43.17 -9.40 22.86
N PHE A 219 -42.26 -10.11 23.53
CA PHE A 219 -42.57 -11.42 24.10
C PHE A 219 -43.59 -11.34 25.24
N LEU A 220 -43.53 -10.28 26.06
CA LEU A 220 -44.54 -10.03 27.10
C LEU A 220 -45.93 -9.76 26.48
N LEU A 221 -46.01 -8.92 25.44
CA LEU A 221 -47.26 -8.63 24.74
C LEU A 221 -47.82 -9.84 23.99
N LYS A 222 -46.97 -10.65 23.36
CA LYS A 222 -47.37 -11.93 22.74
C LYS A 222 -48.06 -12.83 23.77
N LYS A 223 -47.46 -12.97 24.96
CA LYS A 223 -48.01 -13.77 26.06
C LYS A 223 -49.33 -13.19 26.59
N LEU A 224 -49.39 -11.87 26.79
CA LEU A 224 -50.59 -11.14 27.23
C LEU A 224 -51.79 -11.35 26.29
N LEU A 225 -51.55 -11.15 25.00
CA LEU A 225 -52.62 -11.11 23.99
C LEU A 225 -52.96 -12.51 23.45
N THR A 226 -52.27 -13.56 23.93
CA THR A 226 -52.43 -14.96 23.50
C THR A 226 -52.35 -15.11 21.97
N LEU A 227 -51.44 -14.36 21.34
CA LEU A 227 -51.34 -14.32 19.88
C LEU A 227 -50.43 -15.44 19.37
N SER A 228 -50.90 -16.14 18.34
CA SER A 228 -50.20 -17.24 17.67
C SER A 228 -49.24 -16.73 16.58
N PHE A 229 -48.35 -15.80 16.92
CA PHE A 229 -47.28 -15.37 16.00
C PHE A 229 -46.05 -16.28 16.13
N GLU A 230 -45.37 -16.55 15.02
CA GLU A 230 -44.09 -17.23 15.05
C GLU A 230 -43.02 -16.34 15.70
N GLU A 231 -42.04 -16.94 16.35
CA GLU A 231 -40.93 -16.16 16.95
C GLU A 231 -40.08 -15.51 15.85
N ALA A 232 -39.96 -16.14 14.67
CA ALA A 232 -39.22 -15.63 13.53
C ALA A 232 -39.78 -14.29 12.99
N ASP A 233 -41.11 -14.13 12.98
CA ASP A 233 -41.76 -12.87 12.54
C ASP A 233 -41.42 -11.71 13.49
N ILE A 234 -41.39 -12.00 14.79
CA ILE A 234 -41.05 -11.02 15.83
C ILE A 234 -39.57 -10.62 15.72
N GLU A 235 -38.67 -11.57 15.47
CA GLU A 235 -37.25 -11.28 15.24
C GLU A 235 -37.04 -10.42 13.99
N THR A 236 -37.69 -10.78 12.89
CA THR A 236 -37.60 -10.03 11.62
C THR A 236 -38.10 -8.59 11.80
N CYS A 237 -39.21 -8.42 12.51
CA CYS A 237 -39.74 -7.10 12.85
C CYS A 237 -38.76 -6.32 13.75
N PHE A 238 -38.18 -6.98 14.75
CA PHE A 238 -37.20 -6.37 15.64
C PHE A 238 -35.95 -5.88 14.90
N GLU A 239 -35.42 -6.65 13.95
CA GLU A 239 -34.31 -6.25 13.09
C GLU A 239 -34.63 -4.97 12.30
N LYS A 240 -35.85 -4.88 11.75
CA LYS A 240 -36.33 -3.70 11.02
C LYS A 240 -36.49 -2.48 11.92
N ILE A 241 -37.04 -2.66 13.12
CA ILE A 241 -37.15 -1.58 14.12
C ILE A 241 -35.75 -1.10 14.51
N ASN A 242 -34.82 -2.02 14.73
CA ASN A 242 -33.45 -1.67 15.05
C ASN A 242 -32.80 -0.85 13.91
N CYS A 243 -33.00 -1.29 12.67
CA CYS A 243 -32.55 -0.56 11.48
C CYS A 243 -33.06 0.89 11.47
N VAL A 244 -34.33 1.15 11.77
CA VAL A 244 -34.88 2.52 11.87
C VAL A 244 -34.10 3.39 12.86
N PHE A 245 -33.76 2.86 14.03
CA PHE A 245 -32.97 3.60 15.02
C PHE A 245 -31.55 3.86 14.55
N LEU A 246 -30.91 2.89 13.89
CA LEU A 246 -29.58 3.06 13.31
C LEU A 246 -29.59 4.08 12.17
N VAL A 247 -30.59 4.05 11.28
CA VAL A 247 -30.79 5.03 10.22
C VAL A 247 -30.93 6.44 10.81
N LYS A 248 -31.73 6.60 11.86
CA LYS A 248 -31.87 7.89 12.56
C LYS A 248 -30.52 8.37 13.12
N LYS A 249 -29.80 7.48 13.82
CA LYS A 249 -28.52 7.78 14.49
C LYS A 249 -27.42 8.16 13.52
N TYR A 250 -27.33 7.47 12.38
CA TYR A 250 -26.22 7.58 11.43
C TYR A 250 -26.59 8.30 10.12
N SER A 251 -27.73 9.00 10.08
CA SER A 251 -28.20 9.80 8.93
C SER A 251 -27.18 10.85 8.46
N ASN A 252 -26.52 11.54 9.40
CA ASN A 252 -25.47 12.52 9.08
C ASN A 252 -24.27 11.86 8.38
N ILE A 253 -23.89 10.66 8.81
CA ILE A 253 -22.78 9.90 8.23
C ILE A 253 -23.12 9.45 6.81
N ALA A 254 -24.34 8.96 6.59
CA ALA A 254 -24.80 8.64 5.23
C ALA A 254 -24.72 9.88 4.30
N SER A 255 -25.02 11.06 4.83
CA SER A 255 -24.88 12.33 4.11
C SER A 255 -23.42 12.68 3.80
N GLU A 256 -22.49 12.47 4.73
CA GLU A 256 -21.05 12.63 4.50
C GLU A 256 -20.53 11.65 3.43
N ILE A 257 -20.92 10.37 3.49
CA ILE A 257 -20.56 9.35 2.50
C ILE A 257 -21.10 9.75 1.11
N HIS A 258 -22.33 10.26 1.03
CA HIS A 258 -22.90 10.74 -0.22
C HIS A 258 -22.18 11.99 -0.76
N HIS A 259 -21.72 12.87 0.12
CA HIS A 259 -20.87 14.00 -0.26
C HIS A 259 -19.53 13.51 -0.85
N VAL A 260 -18.88 12.52 -0.23
CA VAL A 260 -17.67 11.88 -0.75
C VAL A 260 -17.92 11.21 -2.11
N ARG A 261 -19.04 10.47 -2.28
CA ARG A 261 -19.46 9.89 -3.58
C ARG A 261 -19.54 10.94 -4.67
N LYS A 262 -20.29 12.02 -4.43
CA LYS A 262 -20.47 13.12 -5.40
C LYS A 262 -19.13 13.76 -5.75
N SER A 263 -18.31 13.97 -4.74
CA SER A 263 -17.01 14.61 -4.90
C SER A 263 -16.03 13.71 -5.65
N LEU A 264 -15.98 12.40 -5.40
CA LEU A 264 -15.12 11.49 -6.15
C LEU A 264 -15.70 11.08 -7.52
N ASN A 265 -16.84 11.65 -7.93
CA ASN A 265 -17.60 11.33 -9.16
C ASN A 265 -17.87 9.81 -9.31
N LEU A 266 -18.21 9.14 -8.20
CA LEU A 266 -18.53 7.72 -8.20
C LEU A 266 -20.00 7.50 -8.60
N ARG A 267 -20.21 6.81 -9.71
CA ARG A 267 -21.52 6.52 -10.32
C ARG A 267 -21.97 5.07 -10.16
N GLY A 268 -21.21 4.25 -9.43
CA GLY A 268 -21.61 2.90 -9.06
C GLY A 268 -22.82 2.86 -8.12
N ASP A 269 -23.08 1.67 -7.58
CA ASP A 269 -24.23 1.43 -6.69
C ASP A 269 -24.03 2.04 -5.29
N PHE A 270 -24.87 3.03 -4.97
CA PHE A 270 -25.00 3.65 -3.65
C PHE A 270 -26.48 3.74 -3.22
N THR A 271 -27.34 2.92 -3.81
CA THR A 271 -28.79 2.93 -3.55
C THR A 271 -29.10 2.78 -2.05
N CYS A 272 -28.35 1.94 -1.33
CA CYS A 272 -28.49 1.76 0.12
C CYS A 272 -28.18 3.05 0.91
N VAL A 273 -27.14 3.79 0.53
CA VAL A 273 -26.76 5.06 1.19
C VAL A 273 -27.79 6.13 0.90
N GLU A 274 -28.29 6.19 -0.34
CA GLU A 274 -29.37 7.11 -0.73
C GLU A 274 -30.68 6.79 0.01
N ASN A 275 -31.02 5.51 0.18
CA ASN A 275 -32.17 5.07 0.97
C ASN A 275 -32.03 5.44 2.46
N MET A 276 -30.82 5.37 3.02
CA MET A 276 -30.55 5.77 4.40
C MET A 276 -30.66 7.28 4.64
N MET A 277 -30.45 8.09 3.60
CA MET A 277 -30.61 9.55 3.68
C MET A 277 -32.07 10.00 3.57
N LYS A 278 -32.97 9.15 3.07
CA LYS A 278 -34.39 9.52 2.95
C LYS A 278 -34.97 9.82 4.34
N PRO A 279 -35.74 10.91 4.49
CA PRO A 279 -36.45 11.18 5.73
C PRO A 279 -37.31 9.97 6.11
N LEU A 280 -37.28 9.58 7.39
CA LEU A 280 -38.07 8.45 7.89
C LEU A 280 -39.58 8.61 7.65
N ASN A 281 -40.06 9.86 7.46
CA ASN A 281 -41.45 10.18 7.15
C ASN A 281 -41.87 9.77 5.73
N GLU A 282 -40.93 9.57 4.81
CA GLU A 282 -41.21 9.14 3.43
C GLU A 282 -41.37 7.62 3.30
N ILE A 283 -40.98 6.87 4.33
CA ILE A 283 -41.16 5.41 4.37
C ILE A 283 -42.54 5.13 4.98
N GLU A 284 -43.45 4.57 4.18
CA GLU A 284 -44.83 4.31 4.62
C GLU A 284 -44.89 3.16 5.63
N SER A 285 -44.10 2.11 5.42
CA SER A 285 -44.15 0.89 6.22
C SER A 285 -42.76 0.30 6.48
N LEU A 286 -42.57 -0.38 7.63
CA LEU A 286 -41.37 -1.20 7.86
C LEU A 286 -41.20 -2.31 6.82
N GLN A 287 -42.25 -2.71 6.09
CA GLN A 287 -42.14 -3.68 4.99
C GLN A 287 -41.17 -3.20 3.90
N ASP A 288 -41.12 -1.89 3.66
CA ASP A 288 -40.29 -1.25 2.64
C ASP A 288 -38.80 -1.21 3.00
N ILE A 289 -38.45 -1.54 4.25
CA ILE A 289 -37.05 -1.73 4.67
C ILE A 289 -36.55 -3.04 4.08
N ASP A 290 -35.65 -2.91 3.10
CA ASP A 290 -34.97 -4.02 2.46
C ASP A 290 -33.82 -4.57 3.33
N LYS A 291 -33.30 -5.74 2.94
CA LYS A 291 -32.19 -6.38 3.65
C LYS A 291 -30.87 -5.62 3.50
N ASP A 292 -30.72 -4.86 2.41
CA ASP A 292 -29.48 -4.14 2.11
C ASP A 292 -29.31 -2.91 3.01
N LEU A 293 -30.41 -2.22 3.35
CA LEU A 293 -30.46 -1.13 4.32
C LEU A 293 -30.17 -1.63 5.74
N ILE A 294 -30.70 -2.80 6.12
CA ILE A 294 -30.38 -3.46 7.40
C ILE A 294 -28.87 -3.76 7.47
N TYR A 295 -28.33 -4.36 6.42
CA TYR A 295 -26.90 -4.66 6.34
C TYR A 295 -26.03 -3.40 6.41
N LEU A 296 -26.39 -2.35 5.67
CA LEU A 296 -25.67 -1.07 5.68
C LEU A 296 -25.70 -0.43 7.07
N ALA A 297 -26.87 -0.32 7.68
CA ALA A 297 -27.04 0.31 8.99
C ALA A 297 -26.23 -0.44 10.06
N GLY A 298 -26.26 -1.78 10.03
CA GLY A 298 -25.45 -2.61 10.92
C GLY A 298 -23.94 -2.54 10.61
N SER A 299 -23.55 -2.33 9.35
CA SER A 299 -22.15 -2.14 8.98
C SER A 299 -21.61 -0.82 9.52
N ILE A 300 -22.35 0.28 9.34
CA ILE A 300 -21.98 1.61 9.84
C ILE A 300 -21.87 1.61 11.37
N GLU A 301 -22.73 0.88 12.08
CA GLU A 301 -22.62 0.74 13.54
C GLU A 301 -21.31 0.07 13.97
N ARG A 302 -20.74 -0.80 13.13
CA ARG A 302 -19.47 -1.50 13.38
C ARG A 302 -18.25 -0.73 12.90
N PHE A 303 -18.42 0.37 12.17
CA PHE A 303 -17.27 1.17 11.74
C PHE A 303 -16.54 1.68 12.96
N SER A 304 -15.21 1.67 12.88
CA SER A 304 -14.37 2.34 13.87
C SER A 304 -14.48 3.85 13.71
N ASP A 305 -14.11 4.57 14.76
CA ASP A 305 -13.97 6.03 14.70
C ASP A 305 -13.00 6.48 13.60
N ASN A 306 -12.01 5.65 13.26
CA ASN A 306 -11.03 5.94 12.20
C ASN A 306 -11.67 6.03 10.81
N ILE A 307 -12.59 5.13 10.47
CA ILE A 307 -13.28 5.15 9.17
C ILE A 307 -14.07 6.46 9.01
N PHE A 308 -14.72 6.94 10.08
CA PHE A 308 -15.41 8.23 10.05
C PHE A 308 -14.45 9.40 9.84
N GLU A 309 -13.30 9.40 10.52
CA GLU A 309 -12.27 10.43 10.32
C GLU A 309 -11.67 10.38 8.89
N ILE A 310 -11.56 9.19 8.28
CA ILE A 310 -11.16 9.05 6.86
C ILE A 310 -12.19 9.74 5.94
N PHE A 311 -13.50 9.48 6.10
CA PHE A 311 -14.53 10.13 5.28
C PHE A 311 -14.51 11.66 5.42
N ARG A 312 -14.32 12.16 6.65
CA ARG A 312 -14.19 13.59 6.93
C ARG A 312 -12.91 14.18 6.31
N ALA A 313 -11.80 13.45 6.37
CA ALA A 313 -10.52 13.87 5.80
C ALA A 313 -10.58 13.93 4.27
N ILE A 314 -11.23 12.95 3.62
CA ILE A 314 -11.48 12.96 2.18
C ILE A 314 -12.30 14.20 1.81
N SER A 315 -13.42 14.43 2.50
CA SER A 315 -14.29 15.59 2.26
C SER A 315 -13.56 16.93 2.45
N SER A 316 -12.62 17.02 3.39
CA SER A 316 -11.84 18.24 3.65
C SER A 316 -10.71 18.46 2.63
N CYS A 317 -10.20 17.38 2.03
CA CYS A 317 -9.05 17.40 1.12
C CYS A 317 -9.41 17.08 -0.34
N LEU A 318 -10.65 17.32 -0.76
CA LEU A 318 -11.16 16.96 -2.10
C LEU A 318 -10.32 17.51 -3.25
N GLN A 319 -9.84 18.74 -3.12
CA GLN A 319 -9.01 19.38 -4.16
C GLN A 319 -7.71 18.62 -4.41
N LEU A 320 -7.10 18.07 -3.36
CA LEU A 320 -5.93 17.20 -3.49
C LEU A 320 -6.27 15.90 -4.22
N PHE A 321 -7.36 15.22 -3.83
CA PHE A 321 -7.77 13.97 -4.50
C PHE A 321 -8.06 14.14 -5.98
N PHE A 322 -8.79 15.20 -6.37
CA PHE A 322 -9.02 15.52 -7.78
C PHE A 322 -7.71 15.74 -8.53
N TRP A 323 -6.83 16.59 -7.96
CA TRP A 323 -5.57 16.89 -8.60
C TRP A 323 -4.69 15.65 -8.76
N LEU A 324 -4.64 14.78 -7.75
CA LEU A 324 -3.91 13.52 -7.81
C LEU A 324 -4.46 12.62 -8.92
N LYS A 325 -5.77 12.39 -8.98
CA LYS A 325 -6.41 11.58 -10.03
C LYS A 325 -6.18 12.12 -11.45
N ASP A 326 -6.18 13.44 -11.61
CA ASP A 326 -6.01 14.08 -12.92
C ASP A 326 -4.55 14.09 -13.41
N ASN A 327 -3.58 14.09 -12.49
CA ASN A 327 -2.17 14.35 -12.81
C ASN A 327 -1.22 13.17 -12.58
N LEU A 328 -1.67 12.15 -11.82
CA LEU A 328 -0.92 10.94 -11.48
C LEU A 328 -1.85 9.75 -11.71
N LYS A 329 -1.59 8.95 -12.73
CA LYS A 329 -2.48 7.83 -13.12
C LYS A 329 -2.17 6.54 -12.40
N ASP A 330 -0.92 6.34 -11.99
CA ASP A 330 -0.48 5.11 -11.35
C ASP A 330 0.49 5.36 -10.18
N PRO A 331 0.66 4.38 -9.28
CA PRO A 331 1.61 4.49 -8.17
C PRO A 331 3.08 4.66 -8.60
N LYS A 332 3.46 4.26 -9.83
CA LYS A 332 4.82 4.44 -10.34
C LYS A 332 5.07 5.91 -10.72
N GLU A 333 4.08 6.59 -11.28
CA GLU A 333 4.11 8.03 -11.57
C GLU A 333 4.23 8.84 -10.28
N VAL A 334 3.59 8.42 -9.19
CA VAL A 334 3.79 9.02 -7.86
C VAL A 334 5.26 8.93 -7.46
N LYS A 335 5.87 7.74 -7.59
CA LYS A 335 7.28 7.54 -7.22
C LYS A 335 8.22 8.44 -8.01
N VAL A 336 8.05 8.49 -9.34
CA VAL A 336 8.85 9.37 -10.21
C VAL A 336 8.62 10.84 -9.84
N PHE A 337 7.38 11.22 -9.56
CA PHE A 337 7.07 12.59 -9.15
C PHE A 337 7.72 12.95 -7.82
N VAL A 338 7.68 12.06 -6.82
CA VAL A 338 8.34 12.23 -5.51
C VAL A 338 9.86 12.35 -5.67
N GLU A 339 10.49 11.52 -6.51
CA GLU A 339 11.93 11.63 -6.80
C GLU A 339 12.28 13.01 -7.39
N ILE A 340 11.49 13.50 -8.36
CA ILE A 340 11.68 14.84 -8.95
C ILE A 340 11.47 15.94 -7.91
N MET A 341 10.41 15.83 -7.11
CA MET A 341 10.11 16.79 -6.05
C MET A 341 11.18 16.78 -4.96
N SER A 342 11.82 15.65 -4.70
CA SER A 342 12.92 15.55 -3.73
C SER A 342 14.20 16.24 -4.23
N ILE A 343 14.43 16.26 -5.54
CA ILE A 343 15.53 17.00 -6.17
C ILE A 343 15.20 18.50 -6.23
N ALA A 344 13.92 18.84 -6.46
CA ALA A 344 13.45 20.22 -6.59
C ALA A 344 13.19 20.92 -5.25
N ALA A 345 12.91 20.16 -4.19
CA ALA A 345 12.90 20.67 -2.83
C ALA A 345 14.29 21.24 -2.52
N GLY A 346 14.34 22.46 -1.99
CA GLY A 346 15.60 23.04 -1.57
C GLY A 346 16.17 22.32 -0.35
N GLU A 347 17.22 22.88 0.23
CA GLU A 347 17.91 22.30 1.40
C GLU A 347 17.15 22.51 2.73
N THR A 348 15.94 23.08 2.72
CA THR A 348 15.18 23.34 3.94
C THR A 348 14.43 22.10 4.42
N ASP A 349 14.54 21.78 5.71
CA ASP A 349 13.86 20.64 6.34
C ASP A 349 12.35 20.64 6.05
N ASP A 350 11.73 21.83 6.02
CA ASP A 350 10.30 22.01 5.74
C ASP A 350 9.91 21.52 4.32
N GLU A 351 10.72 21.78 3.30
CA GLU A 351 10.42 21.37 1.93
C GLU A 351 10.62 19.86 1.74
N VAL A 352 11.66 19.31 2.35
CA VAL A 352 11.91 17.86 2.39
C VAL A 352 10.76 17.13 3.09
N ASP A 353 10.29 17.66 4.23
CA ASP A 353 9.19 17.04 4.98
C ASP A 353 7.85 17.16 4.26
N ARG A 354 7.59 18.23 3.48
CA ARG A 354 6.42 18.30 2.60
C ARG A 354 6.40 17.16 1.58
N VAL A 355 7.54 16.84 0.97
CA VAL A 355 7.64 15.75 -0.01
C VAL A 355 7.42 14.39 0.64
N LYS A 356 8.02 14.13 1.81
CA LYS A 356 7.78 12.89 2.58
C LYS A 356 6.33 12.75 3.03
N CYS A 357 5.70 13.84 3.47
CA CYS A 357 4.28 13.84 3.84
C CYS A 357 3.41 13.49 2.63
N PHE A 358 3.69 14.08 1.46
CA PHE A 358 2.99 13.78 0.22
C PHE A 358 3.13 12.31 -0.18
N GLU A 359 4.35 11.76 -0.15
CA GLU A 359 4.60 10.34 -0.43
C GLU A 359 3.81 9.43 0.51
N SER A 360 3.90 9.68 1.82
CA SER A 360 3.17 8.91 2.84
C SER A 360 1.66 8.94 2.57
N CYS A 361 1.11 10.11 2.21
CA CYS A 361 -0.31 10.26 1.90
C CYS A 361 -0.71 9.48 0.64
N CYS A 362 0.06 9.58 -0.44
CA CYS A 362 -0.25 8.88 -1.69
C CYS A 362 -0.21 7.35 -1.50
N LEU A 363 0.69 6.85 -0.65
CA LEU A 363 0.74 5.43 -0.29
C LEU A 363 -0.48 5.02 0.55
N ALA A 364 -0.80 5.77 1.61
CA ALA A 364 -1.89 5.45 2.53
C ALA A 364 -3.28 5.51 1.87
N PHE A 365 -3.46 6.44 0.94
CA PHE A 365 -4.71 6.65 0.20
C PHE A 365 -4.67 6.04 -1.21
N SER A 366 -3.70 5.16 -1.50
CA SER A 366 -3.48 4.58 -2.83
C SER A 366 -4.73 3.92 -3.41
N HIS A 367 -5.42 3.07 -2.64
CA HIS A 367 -6.67 2.42 -3.07
C HIS A 367 -7.80 3.43 -3.38
N LEU A 368 -7.86 4.55 -2.64
CA LEU A 368 -8.86 5.61 -2.88
C LEU A 368 -8.53 6.46 -4.13
N ILE A 369 -7.24 6.66 -4.40
CA ILE A 369 -6.76 7.48 -5.51
C ILE A 369 -6.74 6.69 -6.83
N PHE A 370 -6.22 5.47 -6.83
CA PHE A 370 -5.91 4.73 -8.07
C PHE A 370 -6.89 3.60 -8.40
N ASP A 371 -7.46 2.93 -7.38
CA ASP A 371 -8.31 1.76 -7.63
C ASP A 371 -9.78 2.12 -7.82
N LEU A 372 -10.24 3.24 -7.24
CA LEU A 372 -11.60 3.72 -7.41
C LEU A 372 -11.82 4.43 -8.75
N ASN A 373 -12.74 3.90 -9.54
CA ASN A 373 -13.16 4.43 -10.83
C ASN A 373 -14.63 4.90 -10.81
N GLU A 374 -15.13 5.48 -11.92
CA GLU A 374 -16.51 5.98 -11.98
C GLU A 374 -17.57 4.89 -11.75
N SER A 375 -17.27 3.62 -12.04
CA SER A 375 -18.21 2.51 -11.81
C SER A 375 -18.17 1.93 -10.39
N SER A 376 -17.21 2.34 -9.56
CA SER A 376 -17.08 1.86 -8.18
C SER A 376 -18.29 2.24 -7.32
N GLY A 377 -18.79 1.27 -6.56
CA GLY A 377 -19.93 1.42 -5.66
C GLY A 377 -19.53 1.70 -4.22
N PHE A 378 -20.52 1.68 -3.31
CA PHE A 378 -20.27 1.90 -1.89
C PHE A 378 -19.35 0.84 -1.26
N LYS A 379 -19.50 -0.43 -1.66
CA LYS A 379 -18.66 -1.54 -1.15
C LYS A 379 -17.18 -1.32 -1.47
N ASP A 380 -16.88 -0.89 -2.69
CA ASP A 380 -15.50 -0.62 -3.12
C ASP A 380 -14.90 0.56 -2.36
N LEU A 381 -15.69 1.63 -2.17
CA LEU A 381 -15.29 2.79 -1.37
C LEU A 381 -14.98 2.40 0.08
N LEU A 382 -15.86 1.61 0.70
CA LEU A 382 -15.66 1.14 2.07
C LEU A 382 -14.41 0.28 2.18
N GLN A 383 -14.21 -0.67 1.25
CA GLN A 383 -13.02 -1.51 1.23
C GLN A 383 -11.74 -0.66 1.11
N ALA A 384 -11.75 0.38 0.27
CA ALA A 384 -10.61 1.28 0.14
C ALA A 384 -10.33 2.03 1.46
N CYS A 385 -11.36 2.52 2.15
CA CYS A 385 -11.23 3.13 3.48
C CYS A 385 -10.70 2.14 4.53
N GLU A 386 -11.14 0.89 4.54
CA GLU A 386 -10.63 -0.15 5.45
C GLU A 386 -9.15 -0.46 5.21
N GLN A 387 -8.66 -0.41 3.96
CA GLN A 387 -7.23 -0.53 3.69
C GLN A 387 -6.44 0.68 4.20
N THR A 388 -6.97 1.89 4.02
CA THR A 388 -6.36 3.11 4.58
C THR A 388 -6.35 3.08 6.11
N GLU A 389 -7.40 2.56 6.75
CA GLU A 389 -7.43 2.37 8.21
C GLU A 389 -6.29 1.47 8.70
N LYS A 390 -6.01 0.37 8.01
CA LYS A 390 -4.88 -0.51 8.39
C LYS A 390 -3.54 0.23 8.34
N ILE A 391 -3.38 1.17 7.41
CA ILE A 391 -2.18 2.01 7.31
C ILE A 391 -2.17 3.07 8.41
N MET A 392 -3.32 3.66 8.76
CA MET A 392 -3.46 4.56 9.91
C MET A 392 -3.00 3.94 11.22
N LEU A 393 -3.23 2.64 11.43
CA LEU A 393 -2.76 1.94 12.64
C LEU A 393 -1.22 1.94 12.77
N SER A 394 -0.50 2.07 11.66
CA SER A 394 0.97 2.18 11.65
C SER A 394 1.48 3.62 11.67
N ASP A 395 0.70 4.59 11.18
CA ASP A 395 1.04 6.00 11.10
C ASP A 395 -0.14 6.87 11.58
N ASN A 396 -0.20 7.10 12.89
CA ASN A 396 -1.30 7.83 13.54
C ASN A 396 -1.45 9.29 13.05
N ASP A 397 -0.41 9.87 12.44
CA ASP A 397 -0.43 11.26 11.96
C ASP A 397 -0.81 11.38 10.47
N ILE A 398 -1.16 10.29 9.79
CA ILE A 398 -1.42 10.30 8.34
C ILE A 398 -2.55 11.26 7.92
N LEU A 399 -3.61 11.40 8.72
CA LEU A 399 -4.68 12.36 8.43
C LEU A 399 -4.21 13.82 8.56
N LYS A 400 -3.29 14.10 9.50
CA LYS A 400 -2.65 15.41 9.60
C LYS A 400 -1.73 15.66 8.40
N LYS A 401 -0.93 14.67 8.00
CA LYS A 401 -0.09 14.72 6.79
C LYS A 401 -0.93 15.01 5.55
N LEU A 402 -2.12 14.40 5.41
CA LEU A 402 -3.03 14.65 4.30
C LEU A 402 -3.49 16.11 4.27
N THR A 403 -3.88 16.63 5.44
CA THR A 403 -4.30 18.04 5.58
C THR A 403 -3.17 19.01 5.24
N CYS A 404 -1.94 18.76 5.73
CA CYS A 404 -0.75 19.54 5.40
C CYS A 404 -0.41 19.49 3.90
N THR A 405 -0.55 18.31 3.29
CA THR A 405 -0.34 18.11 1.85
C THR A 405 -1.37 18.89 1.04
N ASN A 406 -2.64 18.88 1.45
CA ASN A 406 -3.71 19.64 0.81
C ASN A 406 -3.49 21.16 0.92
N HIS A 407 -3.05 21.67 2.08
CA HIS A 407 -2.66 23.08 2.22
C HIS A 407 -1.49 23.47 1.31
N SER A 408 -0.57 22.53 1.06
CA SER A 408 0.59 22.73 0.17
C SER A 408 0.31 22.39 -1.30
N LEU A 409 -0.95 22.14 -1.68
CA LEU A 409 -1.32 21.68 -3.03
C LEU A 409 -0.83 22.61 -4.14
N GLU A 410 -0.83 23.93 -3.92
CA GLU A 410 -0.39 24.89 -4.94
C GLU A 410 1.11 24.76 -5.25
N TRP A 411 1.92 24.36 -4.27
CA TRP A 411 3.33 24.07 -4.47
C TRP A 411 3.53 22.87 -5.39
N PHE A 412 2.79 21.77 -5.16
CA PHE A 412 2.82 20.59 -6.03
C PHE A 412 2.29 20.87 -7.45
N LYS A 413 1.23 21.70 -7.59
CA LYS A 413 0.72 22.17 -8.89
C LYS A 413 1.78 22.94 -9.67
N ASN A 414 2.46 23.87 -9.02
CA ASN A 414 3.50 24.67 -9.67
C ASN A 414 4.70 23.82 -10.08
N ALA A 415 5.07 22.84 -9.29
CA ALA A 415 6.15 21.92 -9.63
C ALA A 415 5.79 20.96 -10.78
N LYS A 416 4.55 20.48 -10.85
CA LYS A 416 4.08 19.70 -12.02
C LYS A 416 4.02 20.55 -13.30
N LYS A 417 3.59 21.82 -13.20
CA LYS A 417 3.60 22.76 -14.33
C LYS A 417 5.02 23.10 -14.79
N SER A 418 5.96 23.31 -13.86
CA SER A 418 7.36 23.57 -14.21
C SER A 418 7.97 22.35 -14.91
N GLN A 419 7.66 21.12 -14.48
CA GLN A 419 8.02 19.90 -15.18
C GLN A 419 7.50 19.89 -16.64
N GLY A 420 6.23 20.23 -16.86
CA GLY A 420 5.64 20.28 -18.21
C GLY A 420 6.24 21.35 -19.12
N SER A 421 6.51 22.55 -18.58
CA SER A 421 7.11 23.67 -19.32
C SER A 421 8.59 23.41 -19.65
N VAL A 422 9.36 22.92 -18.68
CA VAL A 422 10.78 22.55 -18.87
C VAL A 422 10.90 21.37 -19.82
N ALA A 423 10.03 20.36 -19.74
CA ALA A 423 10.02 19.23 -20.67
C ALA A 423 9.76 19.68 -22.11
N THR A 424 8.74 20.51 -22.34
CA THR A 424 8.38 21.01 -23.67
C THR A 424 9.50 21.88 -24.24
N LYS A 425 10.06 22.79 -23.43
CA LYS A 425 11.18 23.64 -23.82
C LYS A 425 12.45 22.84 -24.14
N SER A 426 12.79 21.86 -23.31
CA SER A 426 13.97 21.01 -23.53
C SER A 426 13.83 20.16 -24.79
N VAL A 427 12.63 19.66 -25.08
CA VAL A 427 12.34 18.91 -26.32
C VAL A 427 12.43 19.83 -27.55
N MET A 428 11.95 21.07 -27.47
CA MET A 428 12.12 22.06 -28.54
C MET A 428 13.60 22.42 -28.76
N GLU A 429 14.38 22.60 -27.69
CA GLU A 429 15.82 22.82 -27.78
C GLU A 429 16.54 21.63 -28.45
N ALA A 430 16.16 20.39 -28.09
CA ALA A 430 16.66 19.18 -28.75
C ALA A 430 16.27 19.12 -30.24
N GLN A 431 15.04 19.49 -30.60
CA GLN A 431 14.58 19.52 -31.99
C GLN A 431 15.38 20.49 -32.86
N ILE A 432 15.71 21.67 -32.33
CA ILE A 432 16.55 22.66 -33.02
C ILE A 432 17.98 22.12 -33.14
N ALA A 433 18.53 21.57 -32.06
CA ALA A 433 19.86 20.98 -32.05
C ALA A 433 19.99 19.81 -33.05
N ASN A 434 18.97 18.97 -33.18
CA ASN A 434 18.94 17.80 -34.05
C ASN A 434 18.84 18.13 -35.55
N ARG A 435 18.37 19.33 -35.90
CA ARG A 435 18.15 19.75 -37.30
C ARG A 435 19.16 20.80 -37.78
N LYS A 436 19.58 21.70 -36.88
CA LYS A 436 20.44 22.84 -37.21
C LYS A 436 21.81 22.78 -36.53
N GLY A 437 22.02 21.79 -35.65
CA GLY A 437 23.23 21.63 -34.87
C GLY A 437 24.37 20.95 -35.59
N CYS A 438 25.58 21.24 -35.14
CA CYS A 438 26.82 20.71 -35.69
C CYS A 438 27.84 20.54 -34.57
N PHE A 439 28.38 19.33 -34.42
CA PHE A 439 29.51 19.04 -33.55
C PHE A 439 30.82 19.16 -34.31
N VAL A 440 31.78 19.85 -33.71
CA VAL A 440 33.16 19.93 -34.21
C VAL A 440 34.04 19.27 -33.16
N ILE A 441 34.70 18.18 -33.54
CA ILE A 441 35.58 17.39 -32.67
C ILE A 441 37.02 17.51 -33.18
N GLY A 442 37.96 17.83 -32.30
CA GLY A 442 39.40 17.81 -32.58
C GLY A 442 40.08 19.17 -32.39
N ASN A 443 41.31 19.30 -32.88
CA ASN A 443 42.13 20.49 -32.63
C ASN A 443 41.87 21.60 -33.65
N GLU A 444 41.23 22.70 -33.22
CA GLU A 444 41.00 23.87 -34.08
C GLU A 444 42.15 24.88 -34.10
N LYS A 445 43.01 24.91 -33.07
CA LYS A 445 43.92 26.04 -32.85
C LYS A 445 45.23 25.97 -33.64
N GLY A 446 45.56 24.85 -34.30
CA GLY A 446 46.73 24.75 -35.19
C GLY A 446 48.10 25.09 -34.56
N ILE A 447 48.18 25.29 -33.24
CA ILE A 447 49.38 25.73 -32.52
C ILE A 447 50.07 24.52 -31.91
N TYR A 448 51.38 24.42 -32.16
CA TYR A 448 52.17 23.27 -31.74
C TYR A 448 52.59 23.23 -30.25
N LEU A 449 52.30 24.31 -29.53
CA LEU A 449 52.62 24.58 -28.13
C LEU A 449 52.10 23.55 -27.09
N GLU A 450 50.78 23.36 -27.10
CA GLU A 450 49.99 23.05 -25.89
C GLU A 450 49.25 21.70 -25.98
N PHE A 451 49.73 20.80 -26.83
CA PHE A 451 49.01 19.62 -27.34
C PHE A 451 48.50 18.57 -26.33
N LEU A 452 48.71 18.73 -25.03
CA LEU A 452 48.55 17.63 -24.08
C LEU A 452 47.81 18.00 -22.79
N ASP A 453 47.43 19.28 -22.63
CA ASP A 453 46.66 19.78 -21.49
C ASP A 453 45.38 20.47 -21.97
N PHE A 454 44.57 19.73 -22.73
CA PHE A 454 43.20 20.14 -23.06
C PHE A 454 42.19 19.25 -22.34
N ASN A 455 41.06 19.85 -21.97
CA ASN A 455 39.91 19.13 -21.41
C ASN A 455 38.93 18.77 -22.55
N LEU A 456 37.86 18.06 -22.21
CA LEU A 456 36.87 17.63 -23.21
C LEU A 456 36.13 18.82 -23.86
N ALA A 457 35.95 19.93 -23.13
CA ALA A 457 35.28 21.14 -23.63
C ALA A 457 36.12 21.91 -24.66
N ASP A 458 37.45 21.77 -24.63
CA ASP A 458 38.34 22.31 -25.65
C ASP A 458 38.28 21.52 -26.97
N VAL A 459 37.95 20.22 -26.89
CA VAL A 459 37.97 19.26 -28.00
C VAL A 459 36.64 19.19 -28.72
N ILE A 460 35.54 19.33 -27.99
CA ILE A 460 34.18 19.21 -28.53
C ILE A 460 33.53 20.58 -28.47
N LYS A 461 33.11 21.09 -29.63
CA LYS A 461 32.30 22.30 -29.73
C LYS A 461 30.99 21.99 -30.43
N PHE A 462 29.91 22.55 -29.94
CA PHE A 462 28.62 22.48 -30.61
C PHE A 462 28.20 23.84 -31.13
N GLN A 463 27.71 23.85 -32.36
CA GLN A 463 27.37 25.07 -33.07
C GLN A 463 26.02 24.90 -33.73
N ILE A 464 25.16 25.91 -33.61
CA ILE A 464 23.90 25.98 -34.34
C ILE A 464 23.99 27.13 -35.33
N LYS A 465 23.71 26.85 -36.60
CA LYS A 465 23.59 27.88 -37.64
C LYS A 465 22.18 28.45 -37.62
N ASN A 466 22.07 29.75 -37.36
CA ASN A 466 20.80 30.47 -37.48
C ASN A 466 20.52 30.88 -38.93
N ASP A 467 19.26 31.18 -39.23
CA ASP A 467 18.80 31.54 -40.57
C ASP A 467 19.45 32.85 -41.07
N ASP A 468 19.90 33.72 -40.15
CA ASP A 468 20.64 34.97 -40.42
C ASP A 468 22.15 34.75 -40.68
N SER A 469 22.60 33.52 -40.94
CA SER A 469 24.02 33.16 -41.12
C SER A 469 24.92 33.34 -39.89
N THR A 470 24.36 33.69 -38.73
CA THR A 470 25.10 33.77 -37.45
C THR A 470 25.27 32.38 -36.83
N VAL A 471 26.47 32.09 -36.33
CA VAL A 471 26.78 30.81 -35.67
C VAL A 471 26.75 31.01 -34.17
N LYS A 472 25.81 30.34 -33.48
CA LYS A 472 25.79 30.32 -32.01
C LYS A 472 26.56 29.11 -31.52
N VAL A 473 27.59 29.34 -30.71
CA VAL A 473 28.43 28.31 -30.09
C VAL A 473 27.88 28.00 -28.70
N TYR A 474 27.71 26.72 -28.40
CA TYR A 474 27.29 26.22 -27.09
C TYR A 474 28.47 25.53 -26.41
N SER A 475 28.58 25.72 -25.09
CA SER A 475 29.56 25.02 -24.28
C SER A 475 29.19 23.55 -24.11
N LEU A 476 30.17 22.70 -23.79
CA LEU A 476 29.90 21.30 -23.49
C LEU A 476 29.01 21.14 -22.24
N GLU A 477 29.11 22.05 -21.28
CA GLU A 477 28.26 22.08 -20.09
C GLU A 477 26.79 22.33 -20.44
N GLU A 478 26.51 23.27 -21.36
CA GLU A 478 25.14 23.55 -21.82
C GLU A 478 24.53 22.35 -22.57
N ILE A 479 25.34 21.61 -23.32
CA ILE A 479 24.89 20.38 -24.01
C ILE A 479 24.59 19.27 -23.00
N ASN A 480 25.45 19.09 -22.00
CA ASN A 480 25.28 18.08 -20.96
C ASN A 480 24.09 18.42 -20.05
N ASP A 481 23.84 19.70 -19.78
CA ASP A 481 22.63 20.17 -19.08
C ASP A 481 21.37 19.82 -19.89
N LEU A 482 21.36 20.13 -21.20
CA LEU A 482 20.25 19.77 -22.08
C LEU A 482 20.03 18.25 -22.11
N GLN A 483 21.10 17.45 -22.19
CA GLN A 483 21.04 15.98 -22.12
C GLN A 483 20.42 15.52 -20.79
N SER A 484 20.86 16.08 -19.66
CA SER A 484 20.36 15.75 -18.32
C SER A 484 18.89 16.11 -18.15
N ARG A 485 18.48 17.32 -18.58
CA ARG A 485 17.07 17.75 -18.60
C ARG A 485 16.22 16.82 -19.45
N LEU A 486 16.69 16.42 -20.63
CA LEU A 486 15.98 15.48 -21.50
C LEU A 486 15.84 14.10 -20.87
N MET A 487 16.84 13.61 -20.14
CA MET A 487 16.76 12.33 -19.43
C MET A 487 15.65 12.32 -18.37
N LEU A 488 15.43 13.45 -17.69
CA LEU A 488 14.38 13.64 -16.66
C LEU A 488 12.97 13.84 -17.23
N VAL A 489 12.83 14.12 -18.53
CA VAL A 489 11.52 14.14 -19.19
C VAL A 489 10.97 12.71 -19.24
N GLY A 490 10.09 12.40 -18.28
CA GLY A 490 9.28 11.18 -18.26
C GLY A 490 8.29 11.12 -19.42
N THR A 491 7.92 9.91 -19.81
CA THR A 491 6.97 9.58 -20.88
C THR A 491 5.56 10.09 -20.55
N ASN A 492 5.30 11.37 -20.77
CA ASN A 492 3.99 11.98 -20.55
C ASN A 492 3.30 12.34 -21.88
N ILE A 493 2.10 11.76 -22.07
CA ILE A 493 0.96 12.18 -22.91
C ILE A 493 0.95 11.82 -24.42
N SER A 494 -0.12 11.09 -24.80
CA SER A 494 -0.63 10.62 -26.13
C SER A 494 0.33 9.88 -27.08
N GLU A 495 -0.12 8.72 -27.57
CA GLU A 495 0.68 7.72 -28.29
C GLU A 495 1.45 8.26 -29.52
N GLU A 496 0.87 9.19 -30.30
CA GLU A 496 1.54 9.74 -31.49
C GLU A 496 2.57 10.84 -31.18
N SER A 497 2.29 11.71 -30.19
CA SER A 497 3.25 12.73 -29.75
C SER A 497 4.42 12.12 -28.98
N ILE A 498 4.19 11.02 -28.25
CA ILE A 498 5.22 10.25 -27.53
C ILE A 498 6.30 9.79 -28.50
N GLN A 499 5.93 9.15 -29.61
CA GLN A 499 6.92 8.60 -30.55
C GLN A 499 7.82 9.69 -31.13
N LYS A 500 7.26 10.85 -31.49
CA LYS A 500 8.04 11.97 -32.05
C LYS A 500 8.94 12.60 -31.00
N MET A 501 8.45 12.88 -29.79
CA MET A 501 9.25 13.47 -28.71
C MET A 501 10.36 12.53 -28.24
N GLN A 502 10.06 11.23 -28.15
CA GLN A 502 11.01 10.21 -27.71
C GLN A 502 12.07 9.93 -28.77
N LYS A 503 11.70 10.01 -30.07
CA LYS A 503 12.67 9.97 -31.18
C LYS A 503 13.68 11.13 -31.09
N GLU A 504 13.20 12.35 -30.86
CA GLU A 504 14.04 13.56 -30.72
C GLU A 504 15.00 13.46 -29.53
N LYS A 505 14.47 13.04 -28.37
CA LYS A 505 15.25 12.79 -27.15
C LYS A 505 16.34 11.73 -27.40
N ASN A 506 15.95 10.55 -27.86
CA ASN A 506 16.87 9.41 -28.01
C ASN A 506 17.98 9.71 -29.03
N TYR A 507 17.64 10.38 -30.13
CA TYR A 507 18.62 10.79 -31.14
C TYR A 507 19.65 11.74 -30.52
N PHE A 508 19.22 12.81 -29.84
CA PHE A 508 20.14 13.79 -29.26
C PHE A 508 21.06 13.15 -28.22
N VAL A 509 20.51 12.35 -27.29
CA VAL A 509 21.28 11.64 -26.26
C VAL A 509 22.32 10.71 -26.89
N THR A 510 21.93 9.94 -27.92
CA THR A 510 22.85 9.02 -28.62
C THR A 510 23.98 9.77 -29.30
N VAL A 511 23.69 10.89 -29.97
CA VAL A 511 24.72 11.70 -30.64
C VAL A 511 25.71 12.27 -29.64
N VAL A 512 25.24 12.84 -28.52
CA VAL A 512 26.09 13.40 -27.48
C VAL A 512 27.00 12.32 -26.87
N GLU A 513 26.48 11.11 -26.63
CA GLU A 513 27.27 9.98 -26.12
C GLU A 513 28.37 9.56 -27.08
N VAL A 514 28.06 9.39 -28.38
CA VAL A 514 29.05 8.97 -29.39
C VAL A 514 30.10 10.06 -29.62
N VAL A 515 29.70 11.33 -29.69
CA VAL A 515 30.63 12.47 -29.82
C VAL A 515 31.55 12.58 -28.60
N THR A 516 31.01 12.38 -27.41
CA THR A 516 31.79 12.36 -26.15
C THR A 516 32.82 11.24 -26.15
N ARG A 517 32.40 10.02 -26.52
CA ARG A 517 33.29 8.86 -26.65
C ARG A 517 34.41 9.11 -27.68
N LEU A 518 34.06 9.64 -28.84
CA LEU A 518 35.02 10.01 -29.89
C LEU A 518 36.01 11.08 -29.40
N GLY A 519 35.55 12.08 -28.66
CA GLY A 519 36.39 13.10 -28.03
C GLY A 519 37.41 12.49 -27.05
N TYR A 520 36.98 11.58 -26.19
CA TYR A 520 37.89 10.86 -25.29
C TYR A 520 38.91 10.00 -26.04
N ALA A 521 38.51 9.30 -27.09
CA ALA A 521 39.41 8.50 -27.92
C ALA A 521 40.49 9.38 -28.59
N PHE A 522 40.09 10.53 -29.14
CA PHE A 522 41.00 11.55 -29.67
C PHE A 522 41.96 12.10 -28.60
N MET A 523 41.45 12.50 -27.43
CA MET A 523 42.27 12.96 -26.30
C MET A 523 43.31 11.92 -25.90
N SER A 524 42.91 10.64 -25.89
CA SER A 524 43.78 9.52 -25.51
C SER A 524 44.89 9.28 -26.54
N LEU A 525 44.58 9.40 -27.84
CA LEU A 525 45.57 9.36 -28.92
C LEU A 525 46.57 10.52 -28.84
N CYS A 526 46.08 11.74 -28.59
CA CYS A 526 46.94 12.90 -28.39
C CYS A 526 47.85 12.70 -27.18
N LYS A 527 47.31 12.27 -26.04
CA LYS A 527 48.09 11.94 -24.83
C LYS A 527 49.13 10.84 -25.04
N ALA A 528 48.82 9.85 -25.89
CA ALA A 528 49.75 8.80 -26.29
C ALA A 528 50.78 9.25 -27.34
N GLY A 529 50.60 10.44 -27.92
CA GLY A 529 51.55 11.02 -28.86
C GLY A 529 51.44 10.52 -30.29
N ASP A 530 50.23 10.18 -30.76
CA ASP A 530 50.06 9.88 -32.18
C ASP A 530 50.12 11.15 -33.04
N VAL A 531 51.28 11.40 -33.66
CA VAL A 531 51.52 12.58 -34.51
C VAL A 531 50.49 12.73 -35.64
N LYS A 532 49.95 11.61 -36.15
CA LYS A 532 48.97 11.64 -37.25
C LYS A 532 47.63 12.26 -36.85
N TYR A 533 47.27 12.15 -35.56
CA TYR A 533 45.98 12.61 -35.06
C TYR A 533 46.07 13.97 -34.35
N ILE A 534 47.25 14.56 -34.19
CA ILE A 534 47.44 15.86 -33.55
C ILE A 534 46.64 17.00 -34.22
N HIS A 535 46.53 16.97 -35.55
CA HIS A 535 45.77 17.95 -36.36
C HIS A 535 44.43 17.39 -36.85
N TRP A 536 44.00 16.25 -36.32
CA TRP A 536 42.75 15.65 -36.76
C TRP A 536 41.57 16.49 -36.29
N LYS A 537 40.64 16.72 -37.22
CA LYS A 537 39.40 17.46 -37.00
C LYS A 537 38.28 16.76 -37.77
N LYS A 538 37.13 16.59 -37.12
CA LYS A 538 35.92 16.03 -37.72
C LYS A 538 34.74 16.95 -37.40
N VAL A 539 33.93 17.21 -38.42
CA VAL A 539 32.70 17.97 -38.32
C VAL A 539 31.53 17.01 -38.56
N PHE A 540 30.57 17.02 -37.64
CA PHE A 540 29.36 16.18 -37.69
C PHE A 540 28.13 17.08 -37.64
N HIS A 541 27.33 17.05 -38.71
CA HIS A 541 26.06 17.77 -38.76
C HIS A 541 24.95 16.88 -38.22
N CYS A 542 24.18 17.38 -37.26
CA CYS A 542 23.01 16.68 -36.74
C CYS A 542 21.90 16.73 -37.79
N ASP A 543 21.35 15.58 -38.16
CA ASP A 543 20.17 15.51 -39.02
C ASP A 543 19.29 14.30 -38.65
N ILE A 544 18.22 14.58 -37.92
CA ILE A 544 17.24 13.55 -37.50
C ILE A 544 16.28 13.14 -38.63
N GLU A 545 16.09 13.98 -39.66
CA GLU A 545 15.10 13.79 -40.72
C GLU A 545 15.66 12.97 -41.87
N LEU A 546 16.95 13.12 -42.19
CA LEU A 546 17.58 12.37 -43.27
C LEU A 546 17.88 10.91 -42.91
N GLN A 547 17.84 10.52 -41.63
CA GLN A 547 18.03 9.15 -41.12
C GLN A 547 18.93 8.26 -41.99
N ARG A 548 20.05 8.80 -42.49
CA ARG A 548 21.05 7.96 -43.10
C ARG A 548 21.65 7.25 -41.90
N GLU A 549 21.29 5.99 -41.67
CA GLU A 549 21.95 5.11 -40.70
C GLU A 549 23.49 5.21 -40.81
N ILE A 550 23.96 5.57 -42.00
CA ILE A 550 25.31 5.97 -42.36
C ILE A 550 25.87 7.06 -41.42
N SER A 551 25.17 8.15 -41.06
CA SER A 551 25.80 9.28 -40.35
C SER A 551 26.17 9.01 -38.88
N ILE A 552 25.26 8.43 -38.06
CA ILE A 552 25.59 8.05 -36.66
C ILE A 552 26.50 6.82 -36.64
N ASN A 553 26.28 5.84 -37.52
CA ASN A 553 27.15 4.67 -37.57
C ASN A 553 28.55 5.02 -38.07
N ASP A 554 28.70 6.00 -38.97
CA ASP A 554 30.00 6.55 -39.38
C ASP A 554 30.71 7.21 -38.19
N LEU A 555 29.97 7.94 -37.35
CA LEU A 555 30.53 8.55 -36.14
C LEU A 555 30.99 7.47 -35.14
N LYS A 556 30.18 6.42 -34.95
CA LYS A 556 30.54 5.26 -34.13
C LYS A 556 31.76 4.52 -34.69
N LEU A 557 31.81 4.28 -35.99
CA LEU A 557 32.91 3.61 -36.69
C LEU A 557 34.20 4.42 -36.58
N GLU A 558 34.13 5.74 -36.72
CA GLU A 558 35.30 6.61 -36.50
C GLU A 558 35.75 6.56 -35.03
N SER A 559 34.83 6.53 -34.06
CA SER A 559 35.17 6.35 -32.65
C SER A 559 35.91 5.03 -32.41
N GLU A 560 35.39 3.92 -32.92
CA GLU A 560 36.00 2.59 -32.80
C GLU A 560 37.37 2.52 -33.47
N LYS A 561 37.53 3.17 -34.64
CA LYS A 561 38.80 3.28 -35.35
C LYS A 561 39.86 4.02 -34.54
N LEU A 562 39.51 5.13 -33.89
CA LEU A 562 40.44 5.88 -33.03
C LEU A 562 40.81 5.07 -31.77
N GLU A 563 39.85 4.37 -31.16
CA GLU A 563 40.11 3.49 -30.00
C GLU A 563 41.02 2.30 -30.36
N LYS A 564 40.76 1.66 -31.51
CA LYS A 564 41.63 0.59 -32.02
C LYS A 564 43.04 1.11 -32.31
N ARG A 565 43.15 2.29 -32.92
CA ARG A 565 44.45 2.92 -33.17
C ARG A 565 45.19 3.22 -31.86
N PHE A 566 44.48 3.66 -30.83
CA PHE A 566 45.06 3.94 -29.52
C PHE A 566 45.60 2.68 -28.85
N THR A 567 44.85 1.56 -28.89
CA THR A 567 45.32 0.28 -28.35
C THR A 567 46.55 -0.24 -29.09
N GLU A 568 46.54 -0.22 -30.43
CA GLU A 568 47.71 -0.59 -31.25
C GLU A 568 48.94 0.28 -30.95
N LEU A 569 48.76 1.59 -30.79
CA LEU A 569 49.85 2.51 -30.47
C LEU A 569 50.40 2.25 -29.08
N LYS A 570 49.52 2.01 -28.09
CA LYS A 570 49.91 1.69 -26.72
C LYS A 570 50.77 0.43 -26.69
N GLU A 571 50.36 -0.63 -27.38
CA GLU A 571 51.16 -1.87 -27.48
C GLU A 571 52.52 -1.63 -28.14
N LYS A 572 52.55 -0.86 -29.24
CA LYS A 572 53.81 -0.51 -29.92
C LYS A 572 54.74 0.31 -29.02
N LEU A 573 54.21 1.30 -28.30
CA LEU A 573 54.96 2.11 -27.35
C LEU A 573 55.48 1.27 -26.18
N THR A 574 54.68 0.34 -25.65
CA THR A 574 55.13 -0.59 -24.60
C THR A 574 56.27 -1.48 -25.08
N LYS A 575 56.14 -2.10 -26.26
CA LYS A 575 57.21 -2.91 -26.86
C LYS A 575 58.49 -2.09 -27.08
N PHE A 576 58.35 -0.88 -27.62
CA PHE A 576 59.47 0.03 -27.85
C PHE A 576 60.17 0.45 -26.55
N ARG A 577 59.40 0.72 -25.49
CA ARG A 577 59.93 1.05 -24.15
C ARG A 577 60.62 -0.11 -23.45
N ILE A 578 60.23 -1.35 -23.75
CA ILE A 578 60.93 -2.57 -23.27
C ILE A 578 62.26 -2.73 -24.01
N LEU A 579 62.28 -2.53 -25.33
CA LEU A 579 63.48 -2.64 -26.16
C LEU A 579 64.50 -1.53 -25.87
N TYR A 580 64.03 -0.34 -25.50
CA TYR A 580 64.86 0.83 -25.21
C TYR A 580 64.53 1.42 -23.83
N PRO A 581 65.06 0.84 -22.73
CA PRO A 581 64.73 1.26 -21.37
C PRO A 581 65.01 2.73 -21.07
N ILE A 582 65.97 3.33 -21.79
CA ILE A 582 66.36 4.74 -21.61
C ILE A 582 65.22 5.72 -21.96
N ILE A 583 64.26 5.29 -22.77
CA ILE A 583 63.12 6.10 -23.17
C ILE A 583 62.09 6.20 -22.03
N ASN A 584 62.15 5.30 -21.04
CA ASN A 584 61.26 5.33 -19.88
C ASN A 584 61.51 6.52 -18.94
N PHE A 585 62.69 7.15 -19.01
CA PHE A 585 63.00 8.36 -18.25
C PHE A 585 62.29 9.61 -18.79
N PHE A 586 61.71 9.53 -19.99
CA PHE A 586 61.02 10.64 -20.63
C PHE A 586 59.51 10.39 -20.73
N SER A 587 58.73 11.42 -20.42
CA SER A 587 57.30 11.43 -20.70
C SER A 587 57.03 11.46 -22.20
N VAL A 588 55.83 11.06 -22.62
CA VAL A 588 55.40 11.16 -24.03
C VAL A 588 55.52 12.59 -24.55
N LYS A 589 55.19 13.60 -23.72
CA LYS A 589 55.34 15.02 -24.08
C LYS A 589 56.79 15.36 -24.43
N GLN A 590 57.73 14.95 -23.58
CA GLN A 590 59.16 15.18 -23.77
C GLN A 590 59.69 14.42 -25.00
N CYS A 591 59.22 13.19 -25.22
CA CYS A 591 59.58 12.42 -26.42
C CYS A 591 59.12 13.10 -27.72
N LEU A 592 57.87 13.57 -27.78
CA LEU A 592 57.35 14.31 -28.94
C LEU A 592 58.08 15.63 -29.17
N PHE A 593 58.39 16.34 -28.08
CA PHE A 593 59.17 17.57 -28.13
C PHE A 593 60.57 17.30 -28.71
N MET A 594 61.27 16.28 -28.20
CA MET A 594 62.57 15.87 -28.72
C MET A 594 62.49 15.42 -30.18
N GLN A 595 61.48 14.65 -30.56
CA GLN A 595 61.24 14.22 -31.95
C GLN A 595 61.06 15.42 -32.88
N LYS A 596 60.27 16.43 -32.46
CA LYS A 596 60.09 17.66 -33.24
C LYS A 596 61.41 18.41 -33.42
N GLN A 597 62.18 18.59 -32.36
CA GLN A 597 63.47 19.30 -32.41
C GLN A 597 64.49 18.55 -33.27
N LEU A 598 64.54 17.22 -33.18
CA LEU A 598 65.38 16.37 -34.03
C LEU A 598 64.93 16.38 -35.49
N PHE A 599 63.62 16.44 -35.77
CA PHE A 599 63.09 16.57 -37.12
C PHE A 599 63.48 17.90 -37.79
N MET A 600 63.54 19.00 -37.03
CA MET A 600 64.04 20.28 -37.55
C MET A 600 65.50 20.20 -38.02
N LEU A 601 66.28 19.24 -37.51
CA LEU A 601 67.66 18.99 -37.94
C LEU A 601 67.75 18.11 -39.20
N THR A 602 66.65 17.43 -39.60
CA THR A 602 66.62 16.57 -40.80
C THR A 602 66.36 17.29 -42.12
N GLU A 603 65.60 18.40 -42.12
CA GLU A 603 65.15 19.06 -43.36
C GLU A 603 66.13 20.11 -43.88
N ASP A 604 66.85 20.82 -43.01
CA ASP A 604 67.89 21.76 -43.43
C ASP A 604 68.85 22.06 -42.26
N LEU A 605 70.15 21.81 -42.44
CA LEU A 605 71.21 22.12 -41.47
C LEU A 605 71.38 23.64 -41.21
N LYS A 606 70.45 24.49 -41.66
CA LYS A 606 70.40 25.95 -41.50
C LYS A 606 69.56 26.40 -40.30
N HIS A 607 68.83 25.51 -39.64
CA HIS A 607 68.03 25.83 -38.43
C HIS A 607 68.69 25.43 -37.11
N VAL A 608 69.99 25.16 -37.18
CA VAL A 608 70.85 24.67 -36.11
C VAL A 608 70.93 25.63 -34.91
N ASP A 609 70.81 26.94 -35.12
CA ASP A 609 70.83 27.96 -34.07
C ASP A 609 69.47 28.15 -33.36
N ARG A 610 68.43 27.38 -33.72
CA ARG A 610 67.07 27.50 -33.18
C ARG A 610 66.66 26.38 -32.22
N LEU A 611 67.55 25.45 -31.89
CA LEU A 611 67.26 24.44 -30.88
C LEU A 611 67.03 25.12 -29.52
N SER A 612 65.85 24.91 -28.95
CA SER A 612 65.47 25.54 -27.69
C SER A 612 66.38 25.11 -26.54
N SER A 613 66.63 25.99 -25.57
CA SER A 613 67.38 25.67 -24.34
C SER A 613 66.79 24.46 -23.58
N GLN A 614 65.46 24.32 -23.59
CA GLN A 614 64.74 23.18 -23.00
C GLN A 614 65.17 21.83 -23.61
N PHE A 615 65.52 21.79 -24.89
CA PHE A 615 65.98 20.57 -25.56
C PHE A 615 67.35 20.12 -25.02
N TYR A 616 68.28 21.06 -24.85
CA TYR A 616 69.57 20.77 -24.23
C TYR A 616 69.44 20.35 -22.76
N THR A 617 68.55 20.98 -21.99
CA THR A 617 68.30 20.59 -20.59
C THR A 617 67.76 19.16 -20.48
N ILE A 618 66.89 18.73 -21.39
CA ILE A 618 66.38 17.35 -21.43
C ILE A 618 67.51 16.38 -21.78
N LEU A 619 68.37 16.75 -22.74
CA LEU A 619 69.48 15.93 -23.15
C LEU A 619 70.59 15.82 -22.08
N ASN A 620 70.75 16.80 -21.19
CA ASN A 620 71.72 16.74 -20.09
C ASN A 620 71.58 15.51 -19.18
N PHE A 621 70.42 14.84 -19.21
CA PHE A 621 70.22 13.53 -18.60
C PHE A 621 71.23 12.47 -19.10
N PHE A 622 71.62 12.54 -20.38
CA PHE A 622 72.54 11.60 -21.00
C PHE A 622 74.01 11.98 -20.80
N ALA A 623 74.36 13.27 -20.73
CA ALA A 623 75.71 13.77 -20.49
C ALA A 623 75.70 15.25 -20.10
N ASN A 624 76.63 15.69 -19.24
CA ASN A 624 76.64 17.06 -18.72
C ASN A 624 77.17 18.12 -19.71
N ASP A 625 77.89 17.71 -20.76
CA ASP A 625 78.54 18.59 -21.75
C ASP A 625 78.05 18.34 -23.18
N ILE A 626 76.74 18.42 -23.39
CA ILE A 626 76.14 18.17 -24.71
C ILE A 626 76.28 19.40 -25.60
N THR A 627 77.18 19.30 -26.57
CA THR A 627 77.35 20.29 -27.62
C THR A 627 76.58 19.91 -28.88
N LEU A 628 76.20 20.92 -29.66
CA LEU A 628 75.49 20.77 -30.92
C LEU A 628 76.20 19.84 -31.93
N SER A 629 77.54 19.84 -31.93
CA SER A 629 78.36 18.94 -32.77
C SER A 629 78.16 17.47 -32.41
N ILE A 630 78.06 17.15 -31.10
CA ILE A 630 77.80 15.79 -30.61
C ILE A 630 76.40 15.33 -31.02
N ILE A 631 75.40 16.21 -30.94
CA ILE A 631 74.02 15.90 -31.37
C ILE A 631 73.99 15.60 -32.88
N ILE A 632 74.62 16.44 -33.70
CA ILE A 632 74.70 16.23 -35.16
C ILE A 632 75.46 14.94 -35.49
N GLN A 633 76.55 14.64 -34.77
CA GLN A 633 77.32 13.41 -34.98
C GLN A 633 76.54 12.16 -34.56
N ALA A 634 75.88 12.16 -33.41
CA ALA A 634 75.00 11.08 -32.96
C ALA A 634 73.83 10.85 -33.93
N PHE A 635 73.25 11.93 -34.46
CA PHE A 635 72.18 11.87 -35.44
C PHE A 635 72.65 11.38 -36.83
N LYS A 636 73.87 11.71 -37.24
CA LYS A 636 74.49 11.15 -38.46
C LYS A 636 74.82 9.66 -38.28
N LEU A 637 75.32 9.26 -37.12
CA LEU A 637 75.62 7.87 -36.77
C LEU A 637 74.35 7.00 -36.74
N SER A 638 73.23 7.52 -36.24
CA SER A 638 71.95 6.80 -36.28
C SER A 638 71.39 6.63 -37.70
N ARG A 639 71.65 7.60 -38.60
CA ARG A 639 71.34 7.48 -40.04
C ARG A 639 72.24 6.49 -40.77
N SER A 640 73.51 6.34 -40.39
CA SER A 640 74.38 5.29 -40.97
C SER A 640 74.00 3.89 -40.46
N LEU A 641 73.55 3.76 -39.21
CA LEU A 641 73.08 2.50 -38.64
C LEU A 641 71.75 2.00 -39.24
N THR A 642 70.93 2.88 -39.83
CA THR A 642 69.64 2.52 -40.42
C THR A 642 69.74 1.96 -41.84
N PHE A 643 70.86 2.13 -42.56
CA PHE A 643 71.03 1.59 -43.91
C PHE A 643 71.55 0.14 -43.96
N GLU A 644 72.16 -0.37 -42.88
CA GLU A 644 72.64 -1.77 -42.84
C GLU A 644 71.64 -2.74 -42.20
N ASP A 645 70.73 -2.30 -41.33
CA ASP A 645 69.82 -3.21 -40.60
C ASP A 645 68.38 -3.31 -41.15
N GLU A 646 67.94 -2.46 -42.09
CA GLU A 646 66.60 -2.58 -42.70
C GLU A 646 66.55 -3.41 -43.99
N SER A 647 67.69 -3.86 -44.52
CA SER A 647 67.74 -4.70 -45.75
C SER A 647 67.83 -6.21 -45.51
N GLN A 648 67.92 -6.69 -44.26
CA GLN A 648 67.89 -8.14 -43.95
C GLN A 648 66.85 -8.60 -42.91
N GLN A 649 65.95 -7.73 -42.42
CA GLN A 649 64.71 -8.19 -41.76
C GLN A 649 63.48 -8.09 -42.66
N SER A 650 63.67 -8.49 -43.92
CA SER A 650 62.58 -8.91 -44.79
C SER A 650 62.99 -10.08 -45.68
N LYS A 651 63.57 -11.13 -45.09
CA LYS A 651 63.59 -12.49 -45.65
C LYS A 651 63.76 -13.52 -44.53
N THR A 652 62.65 -14.15 -44.23
CA THR A 652 62.46 -15.42 -43.50
C THR A 652 63.64 -16.39 -43.52
N SER A 653 64.14 -16.73 -42.33
CA SER A 653 64.37 -18.12 -41.92
C SER A 653 64.18 -18.24 -40.41
N ASN A 654 63.23 -19.07 -39.98
CA ASN A 654 62.94 -19.38 -38.58
C ASN A 654 64.21 -19.90 -37.87
N ILE A 655 64.94 -19.04 -37.17
CA ILE A 655 65.98 -19.47 -36.21
C ILE A 655 65.25 -19.87 -34.94
N GLN A 656 65.18 -21.17 -34.67
CA GLN A 656 64.46 -21.73 -33.51
C GLN A 656 65.41 -22.22 -32.42
N SER A 657 66.71 -22.36 -32.70
CA SER A 657 67.70 -22.80 -31.71
C SER A 657 69.09 -22.18 -31.90
N ASN A 658 69.92 -22.25 -30.85
CA ASN A 658 71.31 -21.82 -30.90
C ASN A 658 72.15 -22.66 -31.89
N PHE A 659 71.76 -23.90 -32.15
CA PHE A 659 72.44 -24.81 -33.08
C PHE A 659 72.24 -24.41 -34.55
N ASP A 660 71.19 -23.65 -34.85
CA ASP A 660 70.95 -23.10 -36.19
C ASP A 660 71.81 -21.85 -36.44
N ASN A 661 72.28 -21.20 -35.38
CA ASN A 661 72.98 -19.91 -35.42
C ASN A 661 74.50 -20.04 -35.27
N TYR A 662 75.00 -21.05 -34.53
CA TYR A 662 76.43 -21.19 -34.22
C TYR A 662 77.09 -22.42 -34.87
N THR A 663 78.36 -22.26 -35.27
CA THR A 663 79.17 -23.38 -35.78
C THR A 663 79.61 -24.32 -34.66
N PRO A 664 79.92 -25.61 -34.95
CA PRO A 664 80.36 -26.56 -33.92
C PRO A 664 81.59 -26.08 -33.14
N ASN A 665 82.54 -25.43 -33.80
CA ASN A 665 83.72 -24.89 -33.11
C ASN A 665 83.33 -23.80 -32.10
N LYS A 666 82.35 -22.95 -32.43
CA LYS A 666 81.90 -21.89 -31.53
C LYS A 666 81.09 -22.42 -30.35
N ILE A 667 80.27 -23.45 -30.57
CA ILE A 667 79.54 -24.13 -29.48
C ILE A 667 80.51 -24.82 -28.52
N LEU A 668 81.56 -25.47 -29.04
CA LEU A 668 82.57 -26.10 -28.21
C LEU A 668 83.39 -25.07 -27.41
N GLU A 669 83.74 -23.94 -28.03
CA GLU A 669 84.41 -22.83 -27.34
C GLU A 669 83.56 -22.30 -26.19
N ILE A 670 82.26 -22.09 -26.41
CA ILE A 670 81.31 -21.66 -25.38
C ILE A 670 81.27 -22.66 -24.21
N VAL A 671 81.12 -23.95 -24.49
CA VAL A 671 81.05 -24.98 -23.44
C VAL A 671 82.37 -25.06 -22.66
N ASN A 672 83.51 -24.96 -23.34
CA ASN A 672 84.82 -24.96 -22.70
C ASN A 672 85.05 -23.72 -21.83
N THR A 673 84.61 -22.54 -22.27
CA THR A 673 84.64 -21.30 -21.47
C THR A 673 83.82 -21.48 -20.20
N LEU A 674 82.60 -22.02 -20.30
CA LEU A 674 81.76 -22.29 -19.11
C LEU A 674 82.41 -23.29 -18.14
N GLN A 675 83.10 -24.31 -18.64
CA GLN A 675 83.77 -25.29 -17.79
C GLN A 675 85.05 -24.75 -17.14
N ASN A 676 85.95 -24.18 -17.95
CA ASN A 676 87.29 -23.83 -17.51
C ASN A 676 87.33 -22.48 -16.78
N ASP A 677 86.60 -21.48 -17.30
CA ASP A 677 86.68 -20.12 -16.77
C ASP A 677 85.67 -19.90 -15.63
N PHE A 678 84.58 -20.67 -15.60
CA PHE A 678 83.51 -20.54 -14.61
C PHE A 678 83.29 -21.78 -13.72
N ASN A 679 84.11 -22.83 -13.88
CA ASN A 679 84.09 -24.06 -13.06
C ASN A 679 82.71 -24.76 -13.03
N ILE A 680 81.97 -24.72 -14.14
CA ILE A 680 80.66 -25.37 -14.30
C ILE A 680 80.87 -26.81 -14.77
N SER A 681 80.09 -27.75 -14.24
CA SER A 681 80.18 -29.16 -14.66
C SER A 681 79.80 -29.33 -16.14
N GLU A 682 80.48 -30.25 -16.82
CA GLU A 682 80.35 -30.44 -18.27
C GLU A 682 78.89 -30.63 -18.71
N ASN A 683 78.12 -31.43 -17.97
CA ASN A 683 76.74 -31.73 -18.31
C ASN A 683 75.81 -30.50 -18.26
N VAL A 684 75.98 -29.65 -17.24
CA VAL A 684 75.21 -28.40 -17.09
C VAL A 684 75.61 -27.40 -18.19
N ALA A 685 76.90 -27.32 -18.54
CA ALA A 685 77.37 -26.44 -19.60
C ALA A 685 76.78 -26.81 -20.97
N TRP A 686 76.72 -28.10 -21.31
CA TRP A 686 76.08 -28.59 -22.54
C TRP A 686 74.57 -28.35 -22.55
N ALA A 687 73.88 -28.61 -21.43
CA ALA A 687 72.44 -28.38 -21.32
C ALA A 687 72.06 -26.89 -21.53
N SER A 688 72.94 -25.97 -21.15
CA SER A 688 72.71 -24.52 -21.29
C SER A 688 72.57 -24.06 -22.75
N ILE A 689 73.21 -24.76 -23.70
CA ILE A 689 73.14 -24.42 -25.13
C ILE A 689 71.73 -24.59 -25.69
N ILE A 690 70.94 -25.52 -25.15
CA ILE A 690 69.55 -25.71 -25.54
C ILE A 690 68.64 -24.71 -24.80
N ASN A 691 68.77 -24.62 -23.48
CA ASN A 691 67.80 -23.89 -22.66
C ASN A 691 67.97 -22.37 -22.67
N VAL A 692 69.17 -21.87 -22.95
CA VAL A 692 69.44 -20.42 -22.95
C VAL A 692 69.46 -19.94 -24.39
N PHE A 693 68.27 -19.72 -24.97
CA PHE A 693 68.08 -19.20 -26.33
C PHE A 693 67.41 -17.81 -26.33
N PRO A 694 67.96 -16.82 -27.07
CA PRO A 694 69.27 -16.85 -27.75
C PRO A 694 70.43 -16.85 -26.73
N TYR A 695 71.52 -17.55 -27.05
CA TYR A 695 72.66 -17.68 -26.14
C TYR A 695 73.25 -16.32 -25.78
N ARG A 696 73.39 -16.07 -24.48
CA ARG A 696 74.12 -14.94 -23.92
C ARG A 696 74.91 -15.44 -22.72
N GLU A 697 76.23 -15.24 -22.74
CA GLU A 697 77.15 -15.78 -21.75
C GLU A 697 76.75 -15.43 -20.31
N GLY A 698 76.43 -14.16 -20.05
CA GLY A 698 75.98 -13.73 -18.71
C GLY A 698 74.70 -14.41 -18.22
N ASN A 699 73.77 -14.74 -19.11
CA ASN A 699 72.55 -15.46 -18.75
C ASN A 699 72.81 -16.96 -18.59
N ALA A 700 73.71 -17.52 -19.39
CA ALA A 700 74.10 -18.92 -19.32
C ALA A 700 74.82 -19.23 -18.01
N VAL A 701 75.82 -18.42 -17.60
CA VAL A 701 76.53 -18.59 -16.32
C VAL A 701 75.56 -18.55 -15.14
N LEU A 702 74.62 -17.62 -15.15
CA LEU A 702 73.66 -17.40 -14.06
C LEU A 702 72.58 -18.50 -14.00
N TRP A 703 72.21 -19.07 -15.15
CA TRP A 703 71.33 -20.24 -15.22
C TRP A 703 72.04 -21.50 -14.76
N CYS A 704 73.27 -21.76 -15.23
CA CYS A 704 74.09 -22.92 -14.89
C CYS A 704 74.40 -22.99 -13.38
N ALA A 705 74.72 -21.86 -12.75
CA ALA A 705 75.02 -21.80 -11.31
C ALA A 705 73.86 -22.24 -10.40
N LYS A 706 72.64 -22.33 -10.93
CA LYS A 706 71.43 -22.74 -10.20
C LYS A 706 71.05 -24.21 -10.42
N GLN A 707 71.73 -24.92 -11.31
CA GLN A 707 71.37 -26.30 -11.66
C GLN A 707 72.17 -27.32 -10.85
N ASN A 708 71.53 -28.43 -10.50
CA ASN A 708 72.19 -29.57 -9.89
C ASN A 708 72.70 -30.53 -10.98
N SER A 709 74.00 -30.78 -11.02
CA SER A 709 74.66 -31.64 -12.00
C SER A 709 74.27 -33.12 -11.86
N GLU A 710 73.70 -33.55 -10.74
CA GLU A 710 73.20 -34.92 -10.57
C GLU A 710 71.74 -35.10 -11.04
N CYS A 711 71.11 -34.04 -11.54
CA CYS A 711 69.72 -34.07 -11.98
C CYS A 711 69.55 -34.86 -13.30
N LYS A 712 68.58 -35.79 -13.33
CA LYS A 712 68.28 -36.60 -14.53
C LYS A 712 67.91 -35.74 -15.75
N GLU A 713 67.15 -34.67 -15.54
CA GLU A 713 66.74 -33.75 -16.62
C GLU A 713 67.94 -33.02 -17.26
N ILE A 714 68.97 -32.69 -16.47
CA ILE A 714 70.18 -32.07 -17.00
C ILE A 714 70.97 -33.06 -17.85
N ASN A 715 71.03 -34.32 -17.45
CA ASN A 715 71.69 -35.37 -18.22
C ASN A 715 70.95 -35.67 -19.54
N GLU A 716 69.62 -35.58 -19.56
CA GLU A 716 68.82 -35.71 -20.79
C GLU A 716 69.08 -34.53 -21.74
N LEU A 717 69.11 -33.30 -21.22
CA LEU A 717 69.41 -32.11 -22.00
C LEU A 717 70.85 -32.06 -22.51
N GLU A 718 71.81 -32.56 -21.72
CA GLU A 718 73.19 -32.76 -22.17
C GLU A 718 73.24 -33.72 -23.36
N GLN A 719 72.58 -34.88 -23.25
CA GLN A 719 72.55 -35.87 -24.32
C GLN A 719 71.92 -35.30 -25.59
N GLU A 720 70.82 -34.56 -25.46
CA GLU A 720 70.19 -33.89 -26.59
C GLU A 720 71.13 -32.85 -27.24
N ALA A 721 71.81 -32.04 -26.42
CA ALA A 721 72.75 -31.04 -26.90
C ALA A 721 73.94 -31.68 -27.63
N LYS A 722 74.49 -32.78 -27.10
CA LYS A 722 75.59 -33.52 -27.72
C LYS A 722 75.17 -34.24 -29.00
N ILE A 723 73.94 -34.78 -29.07
CA ILE A 723 73.40 -35.39 -30.30
C ILE A 723 73.23 -34.33 -31.40
N LYS A 724 72.63 -33.18 -31.08
CA LYS A 724 72.48 -32.05 -32.02
C LYS A 724 73.83 -31.48 -32.44
N PHE A 725 74.80 -31.45 -31.54
CA PHE A 725 76.17 -31.06 -31.86
C PHE A 725 76.85 -32.04 -32.84
N GLN A 726 76.70 -33.35 -32.63
CA GLN A 726 77.26 -34.38 -33.50
C GLN A 726 76.60 -34.39 -34.89
N SER A 727 75.29 -34.20 -34.98
CA SER A 727 74.60 -34.07 -36.27
C SER A 727 75.07 -32.83 -37.04
N LEU A 728 75.32 -31.71 -36.34
CA LEU A 728 75.88 -30.50 -36.95
C LEU A 728 77.33 -30.65 -37.42
N LYS A 729 78.12 -31.50 -36.75
CA LYS A 729 79.52 -31.78 -37.11
C LYS A 729 79.63 -32.75 -38.30
N SER A 730 78.65 -33.62 -38.50
CA SER A 730 78.62 -34.62 -39.57
C SER A 730 77.97 -34.11 -40.87
N SER A 731 77.29 -32.96 -40.85
CA SER A 731 76.69 -32.33 -42.04
C SER A 731 77.59 -31.34 -42.79
N LYS A 732 78.89 -31.26 -42.44
CA LYS A 732 79.89 -30.38 -43.07
C LYS A 732 81.09 -31.13 -43.63
#